data_AF-A0A2R9UCX6-F1
#
_entry.id   AF-A0A2R9UCX6-F1
#
_cell.length_a   1.000
_cell.length_b   1.000
_cell.length_c   1.000
_cell.angle_alpha   90.00
_cell.angle_beta   90.00
_cell.angle_gamma   90.00
#
_symmetry.space_group_name_H-M   'P 1'
#
loop_
_entity.id
_entity.type
_entity.pdbx_description
1 polymer ?
#
loop_
_entity_poly.entity_id
_entity_poly.type
_entity_poly.pdbx_seq_one_letter_code
_entity_poly.pdbx_strand_id
1 'polypeptide(L)'
;MPDSTIIYTYTDEAPALATASFLPIVQAVTTQAGVHVETRDISLAGRILAAFPQRLTPEQHVGDALAELGGLATLPEANIIKLPNISASVPQLKAAIAELQAQGYDIPDYPDDATSVEDKDVRARYDRIKGSAVNPVLREGNSDRRAPLAVKNYAKKHPHRNKPFADGSKTRVATMGHDDFKSNEKSWVAAHDDVLTIRHTAEDGTVTVFKDNLKVLPREIVDATFLSAAALDAFLAETVAQAKADDVLFSVHLKATMMKVSDPIIFGHVVKAYFADVFAQYGDKIAAAGLNPNNGLGGILSGLGSVEGGDEIAAAFEKAVDTAARVSYVNSDKGITNLHVPSDVIVDASMPALIRNGGKLWGVDGGEDDTLAVIPDSSYAGVYQAVIDDVIANGPLNPATIGTVPNVGLMAQAAEEYGSHDKTFEIAAAGRVEVVDGDGNVVIEHDVQPGDIWRATQTKYVAIVDWVNLAVRRARATGVPAVFWLDVNRAHDAQIIAKVYQALATIDTHGLELLILPPAEATRYTLARLRHGLDTISVTGNVLRDYLTDLFPILEVGTSAKMLSIVPLLAGGGLFETGAGGSAPKHVQQLLEEDYLRWDSLGEFFALAASLEHYAGFTGNARAQVLADTLDAATGTFLENDKSPGRALGTIDNRGSHFYLALYWAQELAQQTTDADLAAVFAPVAEALAANESTIVEELLAVQGHPADIGGYYRPDSALVEKVMRPSATLNGIVDALR
;
A
#
# COMPACT_ATOMS: atom_id res chain seq x y z
N MET A 1 29.90 -11.00 -17.21
CA MET A 1 28.47 -10.89 -16.88
C MET A 1 28.00 -9.59 -17.49
N PRO A 2 26.76 -9.45 -18.00
CA PRO A 2 26.26 -8.11 -18.32
C PRO A 2 26.43 -7.23 -17.09
N ASP A 3 26.85 -5.98 -17.27
CA ASP A 3 27.03 -5.03 -16.17
C ASP A 3 25.66 -4.87 -15.48
N SER A 4 25.55 -5.36 -14.24
CA SER A 4 24.32 -5.20 -13.46
C SER A 4 24.07 -3.71 -13.26
N THR A 5 22.82 -3.27 -13.38
CA THR A 5 22.44 -1.87 -13.29
C THR A 5 21.30 -1.75 -12.29
N ILE A 6 21.38 -0.76 -11.40
CA ILE A 6 20.28 -0.42 -10.52
C ILE A 6 19.30 0.43 -11.31
N ILE A 7 18.05 -0.01 -11.39
CA ILE A 7 16.97 0.75 -12.00
C ILE A 7 16.26 1.58 -10.94
N TYR A 8 16.30 2.91 -11.09
CA TYR A 8 15.64 3.87 -10.24
C TYR A 8 14.36 4.37 -10.92
N THR A 9 13.18 4.03 -10.41
CA THR A 9 11.94 4.41 -11.10
C THR A 9 11.70 5.92 -11.04
N TYR A 10 11.48 6.55 -12.19
CA TYR A 10 10.91 7.89 -12.26
C TYR A 10 9.38 7.78 -12.20
N THR A 11 8.77 8.50 -11.25
CA THR A 11 7.34 8.35 -10.92
C THR A 11 6.59 9.68 -11.05
N ASP A 12 5.80 10.06 -10.05
CA ASP A 12 4.86 11.16 -10.09
C ASP A 12 5.04 12.06 -8.87
N GLU A 13 4.58 13.32 -8.96
CA GLU A 13 4.38 14.22 -7.82
C GLU A 13 5.63 14.37 -6.91
N ALA A 14 5.48 14.22 -5.59
CA ALA A 14 6.53 14.52 -4.64
C ALA A 14 7.77 13.61 -4.75
N PRO A 15 7.64 12.27 -4.90
CA PRO A 15 8.79 11.40 -5.16
C PRO A 15 9.54 11.74 -6.46
N ALA A 16 8.84 12.15 -7.54
CA ALA A 16 9.49 12.55 -8.79
C ALA A 16 10.32 13.83 -8.61
N LEU A 17 9.80 14.80 -7.85
CA LEU A 17 10.52 16.02 -7.49
C LEU A 17 11.74 15.70 -6.61
N ALA A 18 11.57 14.86 -5.58
CA ALA A 18 12.67 14.42 -4.71
C ALA A 18 13.77 13.69 -5.50
N THR A 19 13.38 12.86 -6.48
CA THR A 19 14.32 12.18 -7.39
C THR A 19 15.21 13.16 -8.12
N ALA A 20 14.69 14.30 -8.59
CA ALA A 20 15.48 15.32 -9.29
C ALA A 20 16.56 15.97 -8.40
N SER A 21 16.38 15.95 -7.07
CA SER A 21 17.37 16.41 -6.10
C SER A 21 18.35 15.30 -5.70
N PHE A 22 17.84 14.09 -5.41
CA PHE A 22 18.62 13.02 -4.80
C PHE A 22 19.39 12.15 -5.80
N LEU A 23 18.78 11.81 -6.94
CA LEU A 23 19.39 10.91 -7.93
C LEU A 23 20.76 11.41 -8.42
N PRO A 24 21.00 12.73 -8.64
CA PRO A 24 22.31 13.22 -8.97
C PRO A 24 23.41 12.89 -7.96
N ILE A 25 23.07 12.96 -6.67
CA ILE A 25 23.97 12.61 -5.55
C ILE A 25 24.23 11.10 -5.57
N VAL A 26 23.18 10.29 -5.70
CA VAL A 26 23.28 8.82 -5.77
C VAL A 26 24.22 8.42 -6.91
N GLN A 27 23.99 8.91 -8.13
CA GLN A 27 24.81 8.58 -9.29
C GLN A 27 26.27 8.99 -9.13
N ALA A 28 26.54 10.17 -8.56
CA ALA A 28 27.90 10.65 -8.32
C ALA A 28 28.64 9.76 -7.32
N VAL A 29 27.97 9.31 -6.25
CA VAL A 29 28.56 8.43 -5.24
C VAL A 29 28.75 7.01 -5.78
N THR A 30 27.72 6.42 -6.41
CA THR A 30 27.72 5.01 -6.84
C THR A 30 28.70 4.74 -7.98
N THR A 31 28.94 5.73 -8.84
CA THR A 31 29.90 5.62 -9.95
C THR A 31 31.33 5.39 -9.46
N GLN A 32 31.70 5.94 -8.29
CA GLN A 32 33.02 5.71 -7.66
C GLN A 32 33.23 4.24 -7.23
N ALA A 33 32.13 3.48 -7.07
CA ALA A 33 32.14 2.05 -6.80
C ALA A 33 31.91 1.17 -8.04
N GLY A 34 31.82 1.75 -9.24
CA GLY A 34 31.48 1.01 -10.46
C GLY A 34 30.04 0.48 -10.46
N VAL A 35 29.12 1.22 -9.84
CA VAL A 35 27.68 0.88 -9.79
C VAL A 35 26.91 1.88 -10.65
N HIS A 36 26.29 1.36 -11.71
CA HIS A 36 25.49 2.14 -12.64
C HIS A 36 24.04 2.24 -12.17
N VAL A 37 23.46 3.45 -12.27
CA VAL A 37 22.07 3.73 -11.89
C VAL A 37 21.36 4.41 -13.05
N GLU A 38 20.34 3.76 -13.58
CA GLU A 38 19.52 4.24 -14.70
C GLU A 38 18.07 4.46 -14.28
N THR A 39 17.38 5.36 -14.98
CA THR A 39 15.95 5.60 -14.74
C THR A 39 15.05 4.82 -15.69
N ARG A 40 13.85 4.47 -15.22
CA ARG A 40 12.73 4.03 -16.05
C ARG A 40 11.47 4.81 -15.68
N ASP A 41 10.84 5.43 -16.68
CA ASP A 41 9.68 6.32 -16.51
C ASP A 41 8.38 5.52 -16.43
N ILE A 42 7.86 5.37 -15.20
CA ILE A 42 6.58 4.71 -14.92
C ILE A 42 5.53 5.72 -14.43
N SER A 43 5.76 7.02 -14.67
CA SER A 43 4.78 8.08 -14.38
C SER A 43 3.44 7.81 -15.06
N LEU A 44 2.36 8.40 -14.54
CA LEU A 44 1.05 8.36 -15.18
C LEU A 44 1.13 8.89 -16.62
N ALA A 45 1.82 10.01 -16.84
CA ALA A 45 2.01 10.58 -18.16
C ALA A 45 2.79 9.65 -19.10
N GLY A 46 3.92 9.10 -18.65
CA GLY A 46 4.73 8.16 -19.43
C GLY A 46 3.94 6.91 -19.86
N ARG A 47 3.15 6.33 -18.94
CA ARG A 47 2.29 5.18 -19.23
C ARG A 47 1.13 5.49 -20.17
N ILE A 48 0.55 6.70 -20.09
CA ILE A 48 -0.45 7.17 -21.06
C ILE A 48 0.17 7.23 -22.46
N LEU A 49 1.31 7.90 -22.61
CA LEU A 49 1.97 8.05 -23.90
C LEU A 49 2.38 6.69 -24.50
N ALA A 50 2.92 5.77 -23.68
CA ALA A 50 3.30 4.42 -24.10
C ALA A 50 2.12 3.58 -24.64
N ALA A 51 0.87 3.89 -24.26
CA ALA A 51 -0.31 3.16 -24.72
C ALA A 51 -0.86 3.65 -26.08
N PHE A 52 -0.42 4.82 -26.54
CA PHE A 52 -0.87 5.43 -27.81
C PHE A 52 0.30 5.82 -28.74
N PRO A 53 1.31 4.96 -28.97
CA PRO A 53 2.48 5.32 -29.78
C PRO A 53 2.10 5.72 -31.21
N GLN A 54 1.03 5.16 -31.77
CA GLN A 54 0.54 5.48 -33.10
C GLN A 54 0.00 6.92 -33.26
N ARG A 55 -0.15 7.66 -32.15
CA ARG A 55 -0.66 9.03 -32.10
C ARG A 55 0.42 10.06 -31.80
N LEU A 56 1.67 9.62 -31.69
CA LEU A 56 2.80 10.45 -31.29
C LEU A 56 3.70 10.75 -32.49
N THR A 57 4.36 11.90 -32.50
CA THR A 57 5.46 12.14 -33.45
C THR A 57 6.71 11.33 -33.05
N PRO A 58 7.68 11.09 -33.95
CA PRO A 58 8.90 10.37 -33.61
C PRO A 58 9.65 10.91 -32.39
N GLU A 59 9.62 12.22 -32.17
CA GLU A 59 10.26 12.91 -31.03
C GLU A 59 9.46 12.79 -29.73
N GLN A 60 8.15 12.57 -29.85
CA GLN A 60 7.23 12.36 -28.73
C GLN A 60 7.15 10.89 -28.27
N HIS A 61 7.68 9.96 -29.07
CA HIS A 61 7.66 8.54 -28.73
C HIS A 61 8.39 8.27 -27.42
N VAL A 62 7.72 7.53 -26.54
CA VAL A 62 8.30 6.96 -25.33
C VAL A 62 8.22 5.45 -25.38
N GLY A 63 9.19 4.77 -24.75
CA GLY A 63 9.14 3.32 -24.58
C GLY A 63 8.12 2.90 -23.51
N ASP A 64 7.63 1.66 -23.61
CA ASP A 64 6.84 1.05 -22.53
C ASP A 64 7.76 0.54 -21.42
N ALA A 65 8.19 1.47 -20.57
CA ALA A 65 9.10 1.16 -19.47
C ALA A 65 8.48 0.22 -18.42
N LEU A 66 7.15 0.21 -18.28
CA LEU A 66 6.49 -0.72 -17.35
C LEU A 66 6.56 -2.15 -17.88
N ALA A 67 6.32 -2.37 -19.17
CA ALA A 67 6.50 -3.67 -19.79
C ALA A 67 7.97 -4.13 -19.76
N GLU A 68 8.93 -3.23 -20.01
CA GLU A 68 10.36 -3.51 -19.88
C GLU A 68 10.71 -3.97 -18.46
N LEU A 69 10.27 -3.22 -17.44
CA LEU A 69 10.50 -3.57 -16.04
C LEU A 69 9.82 -4.86 -15.62
N GLY A 70 8.63 -5.17 -16.16
CA GLY A 70 7.96 -6.45 -15.96
C GLY A 70 8.78 -7.62 -16.52
N GLY A 71 9.39 -7.43 -17.70
CA GLY A 71 10.35 -8.39 -18.24
C GLY A 71 11.58 -8.53 -17.35
N LEU A 72 12.18 -7.42 -16.94
CA LEU A 72 13.36 -7.40 -16.05
C LEU A 72 13.07 -8.11 -14.72
N ALA A 73 11.91 -7.90 -14.11
CA ALA A 73 11.54 -8.52 -12.83
C ALA A 73 11.52 -10.06 -12.86
N THR A 74 11.51 -10.66 -14.05
CA THR A 74 11.60 -12.12 -14.25
C THR A 74 13.03 -12.62 -14.49
N LEU A 75 14.04 -11.75 -14.37
CA LEU A 75 15.45 -12.07 -14.57
C LEU A 75 16.25 -11.99 -13.26
N PRO A 76 17.30 -12.82 -13.09
CA PRO A 76 18.10 -12.83 -11.87
C PRO A 76 18.90 -11.54 -11.64
N GLU A 77 19.25 -10.81 -12.71
CA GLU A 77 20.01 -9.56 -12.65
C GLU A 77 19.19 -8.32 -12.24
N ALA A 78 17.88 -8.46 -12.05
CA ALA A 78 17.01 -7.35 -11.71
C ALA A 78 17.41 -6.70 -10.37
N ASN A 79 17.62 -5.39 -10.37
CA ASN A 79 17.78 -4.60 -9.17
C ASN A 79 17.01 -3.29 -9.35
N ILE A 80 15.80 -3.22 -8.78
CA ILE A 80 14.84 -2.15 -9.05
C ILE A 80 14.52 -1.41 -7.75
N ILE A 81 14.87 -0.12 -7.67
CA ILE A 81 14.40 0.79 -6.61
C ILE A 81 13.10 1.43 -7.08
N LYS A 82 12.01 1.12 -6.39
CA LYS A 82 10.65 1.53 -6.74
C LYS A 82 10.12 2.60 -5.80
N LEU A 83 9.91 3.81 -6.33
CA LEU A 83 9.31 4.93 -5.62
C LEU A 83 7.79 4.89 -5.68
N PRO A 84 7.06 5.53 -4.73
CA PRO A 84 5.61 5.71 -4.83
C PRO A 84 5.21 6.36 -6.16
N ASN A 85 4.10 5.90 -6.73
CA ASN A 85 3.54 6.37 -8.00
C ASN A 85 2.02 6.50 -7.91
N ILE A 86 1.42 7.23 -8.84
CA ILE A 86 -0.04 7.40 -8.90
C ILE A 86 -0.70 6.09 -9.34
N SER A 87 -1.63 5.61 -8.50
CA SER A 87 -2.68 4.66 -8.92
C SER A 87 -3.91 5.45 -9.35
N ALA A 88 -3.99 5.80 -10.64
CA ALA A 88 -4.84 6.89 -11.09
C ALA A 88 -6.34 6.61 -10.91
N SER A 89 -7.03 7.56 -10.27
CA SER A 89 -8.48 7.67 -10.38
C SER A 89 -8.89 8.19 -11.76
N VAL A 90 -10.17 8.05 -12.13
CA VAL A 90 -10.68 8.61 -13.40
C VAL A 90 -10.45 10.12 -13.51
N PRO A 91 -10.70 10.94 -12.46
CA PRO A 91 -10.38 12.37 -12.52
C PRO A 91 -8.90 12.67 -12.76
N GLN A 92 -7.99 11.98 -12.07
CA GLN A 92 -6.54 12.17 -12.28
C GLN A 92 -6.12 11.76 -13.69
N LEU A 93 -6.67 10.66 -14.22
CA LEU A 93 -6.42 10.23 -15.59
C LEU A 93 -6.85 11.31 -16.59
N LYS A 94 -8.06 11.85 -16.46
CA LYS A 94 -8.57 12.92 -17.34
C LYS A 94 -7.73 14.19 -17.25
N ALA A 95 -7.29 14.57 -16.05
CA ALA A 95 -6.43 15.73 -15.85
C ALA A 95 -5.05 15.54 -16.53
N ALA A 96 -4.45 14.35 -16.41
CA ALA A 96 -3.20 14.02 -17.08
C ALA A 96 -3.34 14.03 -18.62
N ILE A 97 -4.45 13.50 -19.15
CA ILE A 97 -4.76 13.54 -20.59
C ILE A 97 -4.86 14.99 -21.07
N ALA A 98 -5.61 15.84 -20.36
CA ALA A 98 -5.78 17.24 -20.71
C ALA A 98 -4.46 18.02 -20.68
N GLU A 99 -3.59 17.75 -19.70
CA GLU A 99 -2.25 18.35 -19.63
C GLU A 99 -1.39 17.94 -20.83
N LEU A 100 -1.36 16.65 -21.17
CA LEU A 100 -0.62 16.14 -22.32
C LEU A 100 -1.15 16.74 -23.64
N GLN A 101 -2.46 16.82 -23.82
CA GLN A 101 -3.06 17.46 -24.99
C GLN A 101 -2.67 18.95 -25.08
N ALA A 102 -2.66 19.67 -23.97
CA ALA A 102 -2.20 21.06 -23.91
C ALA A 102 -0.71 21.22 -24.25
N GLN A 103 0.10 20.19 -23.98
CA GLN A 103 1.51 20.10 -24.38
C GLN A 103 1.73 19.62 -25.82
N GLY A 104 0.66 19.35 -26.58
CA GLY A 104 0.72 19.02 -28.01
C GLY A 104 0.79 17.52 -28.33
N TYR A 105 0.44 16.64 -27.39
CA TYR A 105 0.29 15.21 -27.64
C TYR A 105 -1.12 14.89 -28.18
N ASP A 106 -1.24 14.29 -29.37
CA ASP A 106 -2.53 13.97 -30.02
C ASP A 106 -3.17 12.66 -29.50
N ILE A 107 -3.27 12.51 -28.18
CA ILE A 107 -3.88 11.36 -27.52
C ILE A 107 -5.40 11.55 -27.35
N PRO A 108 -6.21 10.47 -27.45
CA PRO A 108 -7.67 10.57 -27.35
C PRO A 108 -8.14 10.87 -25.92
N ASP A 109 -9.35 11.42 -25.79
CA ASP A 109 -10.00 11.58 -24.48
C ASP A 109 -10.38 10.23 -23.87
N TYR A 110 -10.61 10.22 -22.54
CA TYR A 110 -11.19 9.05 -21.87
C TYR A 110 -12.71 9.00 -22.12
N PRO A 111 -13.24 7.96 -22.79
CA PRO A 111 -14.68 7.84 -23.04
C PRO A 111 -15.41 7.31 -21.80
N ASP A 112 -16.29 8.13 -21.22
CA ASP A 112 -17.12 7.73 -20.08
C ASP A 112 -18.09 6.60 -20.46
N ASP A 113 -18.77 6.75 -21.60
CA ASP A 113 -19.69 5.77 -22.17
C ASP A 113 -19.15 5.23 -23.51
N ALA A 114 -18.50 4.07 -23.47
CA ALA A 114 -17.92 3.46 -24.66
C ALA A 114 -18.98 2.74 -25.53
N THR A 115 -19.51 3.45 -26.52
CA THR A 115 -20.57 2.94 -27.41
C THR A 115 -20.03 2.39 -28.73
N SER A 116 -18.95 2.98 -29.28
CA SER A 116 -18.31 2.51 -30.51
C SER A 116 -17.21 1.48 -30.26
N VAL A 117 -16.74 0.80 -31.32
CA VAL A 117 -15.60 -0.13 -31.23
C VAL A 117 -14.30 0.60 -30.88
N GLU A 118 -14.13 1.83 -31.40
CA GLU A 118 -12.97 2.67 -31.12
C GLU A 118 -12.97 3.13 -29.65
N ASP A 119 -14.11 3.61 -29.14
CA ASP A 119 -14.22 4.01 -27.73
C ASP A 119 -13.94 2.84 -26.79
N LYS A 120 -14.37 1.62 -27.17
CA LYS A 120 -14.09 0.41 -26.38
C LYS A 120 -12.60 0.07 -26.36
N ASP A 121 -11.88 0.24 -27.47
CA ASP A 121 -10.41 0.04 -27.50
C ASP A 121 -9.69 1.11 -26.66
N VAL A 122 -10.02 2.39 -26.87
CA VAL A 122 -9.43 3.51 -26.11
C VAL A 122 -9.68 3.34 -24.61
N ARG A 123 -10.91 3.05 -24.22
CA ARG A 123 -11.26 2.78 -22.82
C ARG A 123 -10.48 1.60 -22.27
N ALA A 124 -10.41 0.49 -23.00
CA ALA A 124 -9.69 -0.70 -22.55
C ALA A 124 -8.19 -0.43 -22.33
N ARG A 125 -7.56 0.41 -23.16
CA ARG A 125 -6.16 0.83 -22.95
C ARG A 125 -6.01 1.69 -21.70
N TYR A 126 -6.85 2.71 -21.53
CA TYR A 126 -6.83 3.55 -20.33
C TYR A 126 -7.17 2.78 -19.05
N ASP A 127 -8.07 1.80 -19.13
CA ASP A 127 -8.47 0.97 -18.00
C ASP A 127 -7.33 0.07 -17.50
N ARG A 128 -6.34 -0.24 -18.36
CA ARG A 128 -5.08 -0.91 -17.96
C ARG A 128 -4.09 0.04 -17.27
N ILE A 129 -4.26 1.36 -17.44
CA ILE A 129 -3.36 2.40 -16.87
C ILE A 129 -3.88 2.90 -15.53
N LYS A 130 -5.20 3.02 -15.38
CA LYS A 130 -5.84 3.53 -14.15
C LYS A 130 -5.79 2.50 -13.00
N GLY A 131 -5.88 2.99 -11.78
CA GLY A 131 -5.73 2.16 -10.57
C GLY A 131 -4.31 1.64 -10.38
N SER A 132 -4.17 0.55 -9.61
CA SER A 132 -2.87 -0.07 -9.30
C SER A 132 -2.34 -0.89 -10.47
N ALA A 133 -1.83 -0.21 -11.50
CA ALA A 133 -1.31 -0.84 -12.72
C ALA A 133 0.16 -1.29 -12.61
N VAL A 134 0.96 -0.62 -11.77
CA VAL A 134 2.41 -0.87 -11.67
C VAL A 134 2.74 -2.05 -10.77
N ASN A 135 2.18 -2.07 -9.55
CA ASN A 135 2.54 -3.08 -8.54
C ASN A 135 2.31 -4.52 -9.02
N PRO A 136 1.21 -4.87 -9.71
CA PRO A 136 1.01 -6.23 -10.22
C PRO A 136 2.07 -6.70 -11.23
N VAL A 137 2.74 -5.77 -11.91
CA VAL A 137 3.78 -6.08 -12.90
C VAL A 137 5.15 -6.27 -12.24
N LEU A 138 5.46 -5.47 -11.21
CA LEU A 138 6.79 -5.49 -10.58
C LEU A 138 6.91 -6.50 -9.42
N ARG A 139 5.81 -6.82 -8.74
CA ARG A 139 5.79 -7.72 -7.57
C ARG A 139 5.81 -9.20 -7.97
N GLU A 140 6.82 -9.59 -8.73
CA GLU A 140 7.14 -10.98 -9.08
C GLU A 140 7.93 -11.68 -7.96
N GLY A 141 7.54 -11.44 -6.70
CA GLY A 141 8.22 -11.92 -5.50
C GLY A 141 7.40 -11.67 -4.24
N ASN A 142 7.79 -12.32 -3.14
CA ASN A 142 7.12 -12.16 -1.84
C ASN A 142 7.71 -10.99 -1.04
N SER A 143 7.00 -10.56 0.00
CA SER A 143 7.37 -9.38 0.79
C SER A 143 8.28 -9.76 1.96
N ASP A 144 9.39 -9.05 2.14
CA ASP A 144 10.16 -8.92 3.39
C ASP A 144 10.08 -7.47 3.85
N ARG A 145 9.18 -7.19 4.81
CA ARG A 145 8.90 -5.82 5.26
C ARG A 145 9.17 -5.68 6.75
N ARG A 146 10.01 -4.72 7.12
CA ARG A 146 10.52 -4.57 8.50
C ARG A 146 11.01 -3.17 8.81
N ALA A 147 10.98 -2.79 10.08
CA ALA A 147 11.58 -1.54 10.52
C ALA A 147 13.11 -1.67 10.40
N PRO A 148 13.81 -0.70 9.79
CA PRO A 148 15.26 -0.63 9.85
C PRO A 148 15.73 -0.52 11.31
N LEU A 149 16.88 -1.11 11.63
CA LEU A 149 17.42 -1.07 12.99
C LEU A 149 17.68 0.37 13.46
N ALA A 150 18.16 1.23 12.56
CA ALA A 150 18.37 2.65 12.84
C ALA A 150 17.06 3.36 13.27
N VAL A 151 15.95 3.14 12.54
CA VAL A 151 14.63 3.70 12.88
C VAL A 151 14.15 3.16 14.22
N LYS A 152 14.34 1.85 14.47
CA LYS A 152 13.93 1.24 15.73
C LYS A 152 14.73 1.80 16.92
N ASN A 153 16.04 1.97 16.77
CA ASN A 153 16.89 2.54 17.81
C ASN A 153 16.56 4.01 18.08
N TYR A 154 16.26 4.78 17.03
CA TYR A 154 15.75 6.14 17.17
C TYR A 154 14.44 6.18 17.94
N ALA A 155 13.45 5.35 17.58
CA ALA A 155 12.17 5.27 18.30
C ALA A 155 12.34 4.83 19.76
N LYS A 156 13.36 4.02 20.08
CA LYS A 156 13.66 3.66 21.47
C LYS A 156 14.17 4.85 22.29
N LYS A 157 15.00 5.70 21.70
CA LYS A 157 15.55 6.92 22.34
C LYS A 157 14.55 8.07 22.37
N HIS A 158 13.71 8.17 21.34
CA HIS A 158 12.71 9.22 21.14
C HIS A 158 11.31 8.61 20.99
N PRO A 159 10.77 7.97 22.05
CA PRO A 159 9.51 7.23 21.96
C PRO A 159 8.34 8.16 21.63
N HIS A 160 7.62 7.82 20.56
CA HIS A 160 6.33 8.45 20.28
C HIS A 160 5.27 8.00 21.31
N ARG A 161 4.14 8.69 21.32
CA ARG A 161 3.05 8.37 22.25
C ARG A 161 2.08 7.36 21.64
N ASN A 162 1.85 6.27 22.37
CA ASN A 162 0.67 5.40 22.29
C ASN A 162 -0.20 5.73 23.50
N LYS A 163 -1.45 6.18 23.29
CA LYS A 163 -2.35 6.57 24.38
C LYS A 163 -2.95 5.31 25.05
N PRO A 164 -3.16 5.32 26.37
CA PRO A 164 -3.90 4.25 27.03
C PRO A 164 -5.38 4.31 26.63
N PHE A 165 -6.04 3.16 26.64
CA PHE A 165 -7.50 3.09 26.63
C PHE A 165 -8.00 3.58 27.99
N ALA A 166 -9.12 4.29 28.01
CA ALA A 166 -9.72 4.74 29.26
C ALA A 166 -10.26 3.55 30.08
N ASP A 167 -10.25 3.66 31.41
CA ASP A 167 -10.87 2.67 32.27
C ASP A 167 -12.35 2.48 31.90
N GLY A 168 -12.75 1.24 31.63
CA GLY A 168 -14.11 0.92 31.18
C GLY A 168 -14.39 1.29 29.72
N SER A 169 -13.36 1.48 28.89
CA SER A 169 -13.54 1.71 27.45
C SER A 169 -14.45 0.67 26.82
N LYS A 170 -15.38 1.14 25.99
CA LYS A 170 -16.35 0.33 25.25
C LYS A 170 -15.89 0.01 23.82
N THR A 171 -14.71 0.51 23.44
CA THR A 171 -14.17 0.32 22.09
C THR A 171 -13.90 -1.15 21.81
N ARG A 172 -14.45 -1.63 20.69
CA ARG A 172 -14.30 -3.03 20.24
C ARG A 172 -14.57 -3.14 18.75
N VAL A 173 -14.11 -4.23 18.16
CA VAL A 173 -14.42 -4.63 16.79
C VAL A 173 -15.76 -5.34 16.75
N ALA A 174 -16.58 -5.01 15.76
CA ALA A 174 -17.78 -5.77 15.40
C ALA A 174 -17.56 -6.47 14.05
N THR A 175 -17.89 -7.75 13.97
CA THR A 175 -17.75 -8.60 12.77
C THR A 175 -18.86 -9.64 12.75
N MET A 176 -19.21 -10.16 11.57
CA MET A 176 -20.34 -11.09 11.38
C MET A 176 -20.08 -12.47 12.01
N GLY A 177 -18.97 -13.11 11.65
CA GLY A 177 -18.58 -14.42 12.18
C GLY A 177 -19.41 -15.61 11.66
N HIS A 178 -20.40 -15.37 10.80
CA HIS A 178 -21.18 -16.35 10.06
C HIS A 178 -21.69 -15.72 8.75
N ASP A 179 -21.99 -16.55 7.75
CA ASP A 179 -22.47 -16.14 6.42
C ASP A 179 -21.61 -15.05 5.75
N ASP A 180 -20.33 -15.01 6.11
CA ASP A 180 -19.30 -14.09 5.62
C ASP A 180 -18.27 -14.82 4.74
N PHE A 181 -17.32 -14.07 4.17
CA PHE A 181 -16.33 -14.68 3.28
C PHE A 181 -15.51 -15.76 4.00
N LYS A 182 -15.19 -15.56 5.28
CA LYS A 182 -14.47 -16.56 6.08
C LYS A 182 -15.25 -17.87 6.22
N SER A 183 -16.51 -17.77 6.64
CA SER A 183 -17.33 -18.93 7.02
C SER A 183 -17.90 -19.71 5.83
N ASN A 184 -18.09 -19.05 4.68
CA ASN A 184 -18.59 -19.67 3.46
C ASN A 184 -17.49 -20.25 2.55
N GLU A 185 -16.22 -20.14 2.94
CA GLU A 185 -15.08 -20.46 2.08
C GLU A 185 -14.96 -21.95 1.74
N LYS A 186 -14.71 -22.24 0.46
CA LYS A 186 -14.35 -23.56 -0.06
C LYS A 186 -13.09 -23.45 -0.91
N SER A 187 -12.25 -24.48 -0.86
CA SER A 187 -10.98 -24.52 -1.58
C SER A 187 -10.80 -25.82 -2.35
N TRP A 188 -10.21 -25.69 -3.53
CA TRP A 188 -9.83 -26.79 -4.41
C TRP A 188 -8.36 -26.63 -4.81
N VAL A 189 -7.67 -27.77 -5.00
CA VAL A 189 -6.26 -27.80 -5.40
C VAL A 189 -6.15 -28.47 -6.75
N ALA A 190 -5.61 -27.74 -7.73
CA ALA A 190 -5.40 -28.27 -9.07
C ALA A 190 -4.40 -29.43 -9.07
N ALA A 191 -4.77 -30.55 -9.71
CA ALA A 191 -3.88 -31.70 -9.83
C ALA A 191 -2.86 -31.54 -10.97
N HIS A 192 -3.26 -30.86 -12.04
CA HIS A 192 -2.49 -30.58 -13.26
C HIS A 192 -2.85 -29.20 -13.80
N ASP A 193 -2.19 -28.76 -14.88
CA ASP A 193 -2.63 -27.59 -15.64
C ASP A 193 -4.07 -27.78 -16.12
N ASP A 194 -4.90 -26.75 -15.97
CA ASP A 194 -6.30 -26.77 -16.41
C ASP A 194 -6.81 -25.35 -16.71
N VAL A 195 -8.03 -25.26 -17.25
CA VAL A 195 -8.71 -24.01 -17.57
C VAL A 195 -10.12 -24.06 -16.98
N LEU A 196 -10.34 -23.26 -15.95
CA LEU A 196 -11.61 -23.22 -15.22
C LEU A 196 -12.58 -22.19 -15.83
N THR A 197 -13.87 -22.46 -15.64
CA THR A 197 -14.98 -21.54 -15.93
C THR A 197 -15.77 -21.26 -14.65
N ILE A 198 -16.08 -20.00 -14.39
CA ILE A 198 -17.00 -19.57 -13.33
C ILE A 198 -18.33 -19.24 -13.98
N ARG A 199 -19.39 -19.95 -13.59
CA ARG A 199 -20.75 -19.75 -14.12
C ARG A 199 -21.78 -19.65 -13.00
N HIS A 200 -22.84 -18.90 -13.25
CA HIS A 200 -24.04 -18.84 -12.43
C HIS A 200 -25.19 -19.52 -13.15
N THR A 201 -25.88 -20.43 -12.47
CA THR A 201 -27.12 -21.07 -12.92
C THR A 201 -28.26 -20.55 -12.05
N ALA A 202 -29.16 -19.75 -12.64
CA ALA A 202 -30.34 -19.22 -11.96
C ALA A 202 -31.37 -20.33 -11.68
N GLU A 203 -32.31 -20.07 -10.77
CA GLU A 203 -33.39 -21.02 -10.44
C GLU A 203 -34.27 -21.42 -11.64
N ASP A 204 -34.35 -20.57 -12.67
CA ASP A 204 -35.07 -20.85 -13.91
C ASP A 204 -34.26 -21.69 -14.93
N GLY A 205 -33.02 -22.05 -14.58
CA GLY A 205 -32.08 -22.80 -15.42
C GLY A 205 -31.23 -21.94 -16.35
N THR A 206 -31.37 -20.61 -16.34
CA THR A 206 -30.53 -19.71 -17.14
C THR A 206 -29.09 -19.75 -16.66
N VAL A 207 -28.16 -20.05 -17.57
CA VAL A 207 -26.72 -20.09 -17.29
C VAL A 207 -26.06 -18.79 -17.78
N THR A 208 -25.37 -18.11 -16.87
CA THR A 208 -24.55 -16.92 -17.16
C THR A 208 -23.09 -17.24 -16.85
N VAL A 209 -22.20 -17.09 -17.83
CA VAL A 209 -20.76 -17.23 -17.59
C VAL A 209 -20.23 -15.92 -17.02
N PHE A 210 -19.73 -15.96 -15.79
CA PHE A 210 -19.11 -14.81 -15.14
C PHE A 210 -17.66 -14.65 -15.55
N LYS A 211 -16.93 -15.77 -15.67
CA LYS A 211 -15.54 -15.77 -16.13
C LYS A 211 -15.23 -17.06 -16.86
N ASP A 212 -14.57 -16.93 -18.00
CA ASP A 212 -14.02 -18.05 -18.76
C ASP A 212 -12.49 -17.93 -18.82
N ASN A 213 -11.82 -18.99 -19.27
CA ASN A 213 -10.39 -19.07 -19.51
C ASN A 213 -9.54 -18.79 -18.26
N LEU A 214 -9.98 -19.24 -17.09
CA LEU A 214 -9.25 -19.12 -15.85
C LEU A 214 -8.18 -20.21 -15.75
N LYS A 215 -6.98 -19.92 -16.24
CA LYS A 215 -5.87 -20.88 -16.21
C LYS A 215 -5.39 -21.14 -14.79
N VAL A 216 -5.16 -22.41 -14.48
CA VAL A 216 -4.58 -22.87 -13.21
C VAL A 216 -3.40 -23.80 -13.48
N LEU A 217 -2.42 -23.76 -12.58
CA LEU A 217 -1.20 -24.57 -12.61
C LEU A 217 -1.28 -25.75 -11.65
N PRO A 218 -0.45 -26.80 -11.82
CA PRO A 218 -0.39 -27.91 -10.88
C PRO A 218 -0.13 -27.42 -9.45
N ARG A 219 -0.93 -27.93 -8.50
CA ARG A 219 -0.90 -27.63 -7.06
C ARG A 219 -1.28 -26.19 -6.70
N GLU A 220 -1.76 -25.40 -7.66
CA GLU A 220 -2.38 -24.10 -7.39
C GLU A 220 -3.64 -24.30 -6.55
N ILE A 221 -3.84 -23.40 -5.59
CA ILE A 221 -5.02 -23.35 -4.74
C ILE A 221 -6.00 -22.36 -5.38
N VAL A 222 -7.23 -22.82 -5.58
CA VAL A 222 -8.36 -21.98 -5.98
C VAL A 222 -9.36 -22.01 -4.84
N ASP A 223 -9.71 -20.83 -4.34
CA ASP A 223 -10.74 -20.69 -3.30
C ASP A 223 -11.90 -19.91 -3.87
N ALA A 224 -13.10 -20.23 -3.41
CA ALA A 224 -14.28 -19.42 -3.67
C ALA A 224 -15.12 -19.31 -2.42
N THR A 225 -15.82 -18.19 -2.30
CA THR A 225 -16.64 -17.87 -1.13
C THR A 225 -17.65 -16.79 -1.50
N PHE A 226 -18.58 -16.48 -0.60
CA PHE A 226 -19.51 -15.38 -0.74
C PHE A 226 -19.81 -14.72 0.62
N LEU A 227 -20.12 -13.42 0.58
CA LEU A 227 -20.68 -12.67 1.69
C LEU A 227 -22.18 -12.54 1.45
N SER A 228 -22.99 -13.03 2.39
CA SER A 228 -24.45 -12.94 2.25
C SER A 228 -24.93 -11.50 2.46
N ALA A 229 -25.63 -10.93 1.48
CA ALA A 229 -26.18 -9.59 1.60
C ALA A 229 -27.22 -9.48 2.71
N ALA A 230 -28.09 -10.48 2.83
CA ALA A 230 -29.13 -10.51 3.87
C ALA A 230 -28.52 -10.58 5.29
N ALA A 231 -27.50 -11.41 5.49
CA ALA A 231 -26.80 -11.49 6.76
C ALA A 231 -26.01 -10.21 7.08
N LEU A 232 -25.36 -9.63 6.06
CA LEU A 232 -24.67 -8.35 6.17
C LEU A 232 -25.63 -7.23 6.59
N ASP A 233 -26.78 -7.09 5.93
CA ASP A 233 -27.77 -6.06 6.26
C ASP A 233 -28.32 -6.22 7.68
N ALA A 234 -28.59 -7.45 8.11
CA ALA A 234 -29.03 -7.74 9.48
C ALA A 234 -27.96 -7.35 10.52
N PHE A 235 -26.71 -7.75 10.28
CA PHE A 235 -25.57 -7.41 11.13
C PHE A 235 -25.35 -5.89 11.21
N LEU A 236 -25.44 -5.18 10.07
CA LEU A 236 -25.26 -3.73 10.03
C LEU A 236 -26.38 -3.00 10.78
N ALA A 237 -27.64 -3.42 10.62
CA ALA A 237 -28.75 -2.87 11.38
C ALA A 237 -28.56 -3.07 12.90
N GLU A 238 -28.14 -4.27 13.32
CA GLU A 238 -27.86 -4.57 14.73
C GLU A 238 -26.70 -3.72 15.27
N THR A 239 -25.60 -3.60 14.52
CA THR A 239 -24.42 -2.83 14.96
C THR A 239 -24.69 -1.33 15.03
N VAL A 240 -25.48 -0.75 14.12
CA VAL A 240 -25.94 0.64 14.24
C VAL A 240 -26.79 0.82 15.50
N ALA A 241 -27.75 -0.08 15.75
CA ALA A 241 -28.57 -0.04 16.96
C ALA A 241 -27.73 -0.18 18.24
N GLN A 242 -26.74 -1.07 18.23
CA GLN A 242 -25.84 -1.32 19.35
C GLN A 242 -24.93 -0.12 19.63
N ALA A 243 -24.35 0.50 18.60
CA ALA A 243 -23.53 1.70 18.77
C ALA A 243 -24.33 2.84 19.41
N LYS A 244 -25.60 3.01 19.00
CA LYS A 244 -26.53 3.95 19.63
C LYS A 244 -26.85 3.60 21.08
N ALA A 245 -27.12 2.33 21.37
CA ALA A 245 -27.46 1.86 22.72
C ALA A 245 -26.29 2.00 23.70
N ASP A 246 -25.07 1.74 23.22
CA ASP A 246 -23.85 1.88 24.01
C ASP A 246 -23.35 3.33 24.13
N ASP A 247 -23.95 4.24 23.36
CA ASP A 247 -23.54 5.63 23.19
C ASP A 247 -22.05 5.73 22.81
N VAL A 248 -21.66 5.02 21.76
CA VAL A 248 -20.31 5.06 21.15
C VAL A 248 -20.42 5.49 19.68
N LEU A 249 -19.30 5.92 19.11
CA LEU A 249 -19.23 6.19 17.68
C LEU A 249 -19.42 4.89 16.89
N PHE A 250 -20.16 4.97 15.78
CA PHE A 250 -20.18 3.97 14.74
C PHE A 250 -19.04 4.29 13.76
N SER A 251 -18.18 3.32 13.49
CA SER A 251 -17.14 3.44 12.47
C SER A 251 -17.06 2.20 11.61
N VAL A 252 -16.76 2.36 10.33
CA VAL A 252 -16.59 1.30 9.34
C VAL A 252 -15.17 1.37 8.78
N HIS A 253 -14.53 0.21 8.73
CA HIS A 253 -13.12 0.08 8.34
C HIS A 253 -13.01 -0.95 7.22
N LEU A 254 -12.83 -0.48 5.98
CA LEU A 254 -12.74 -1.30 4.77
C LEU A 254 -11.48 -0.94 3.95
N LYS A 255 -11.26 -1.59 2.82
CA LYS A 255 -10.14 -1.35 1.91
C LYS A 255 -10.63 -1.02 0.48
N ALA A 256 -11.61 -0.11 0.37
CA ALA A 256 -12.35 0.19 -0.87
C ALA A 256 -11.49 0.46 -2.12
N THR A 257 -10.35 1.13 -1.99
CA THR A 257 -9.45 1.42 -3.12
C THR A 257 -8.78 0.15 -3.68
N MET A 258 -8.38 -0.77 -2.80
CA MET A 258 -7.68 -2.00 -3.20
C MET A 258 -8.71 -3.07 -3.57
N MET A 259 -9.66 -3.35 -2.68
CA MET A 259 -10.79 -4.25 -2.94
C MET A 259 -11.89 -3.56 -3.75
N LYS A 260 -11.52 -3.06 -4.94
CA LYS A 260 -12.31 -2.16 -5.80
C LYS A 260 -13.68 -2.68 -6.28
N VAL A 261 -14.02 -3.93 -5.98
CA VAL A 261 -15.32 -4.53 -6.32
C VAL A 261 -16.11 -4.80 -5.03
N SER A 262 -15.63 -5.68 -4.14
CA SER A 262 -16.36 -6.09 -2.93
C SER A 262 -16.61 -4.93 -1.96
N ASP A 263 -15.58 -4.15 -1.65
CA ASP A 263 -15.64 -3.23 -0.52
C ASP A 263 -16.51 -1.99 -0.80
N PRO A 264 -16.54 -1.41 -2.02
CA PRO A 264 -17.54 -0.41 -2.37
C PRO A 264 -18.98 -0.93 -2.24
N ILE A 265 -19.25 -2.20 -2.57
CA ILE A 265 -20.59 -2.79 -2.40
C ILE A 265 -20.92 -2.90 -0.91
N ILE A 266 -20.01 -3.47 -0.11
CA ILE A 266 -20.16 -3.56 1.37
C ILE A 266 -20.38 -2.16 1.97
N PHE A 267 -19.62 -1.16 1.53
CA PHE A 267 -19.79 0.23 1.97
C PHE A 267 -21.18 0.78 1.61
N GLY A 268 -21.71 0.43 0.43
CA GLY A 268 -23.07 0.76 0.04
C GLY A 268 -24.12 0.17 0.99
N HIS A 269 -23.95 -1.09 1.41
CA HIS A 269 -24.80 -1.70 2.44
C HIS A 269 -24.70 -0.95 3.78
N VAL A 270 -23.50 -0.54 4.19
CA VAL A 270 -23.30 0.27 5.42
C VAL A 270 -24.03 1.61 5.35
N VAL A 271 -23.92 2.33 4.23
CA VAL A 271 -24.63 3.60 4.02
C VAL A 271 -26.14 3.39 4.05
N LYS A 272 -26.65 2.34 3.39
CA LYS A 272 -28.08 2.01 3.40
C LYS A 272 -28.58 1.65 4.80
N ALA A 273 -27.83 0.85 5.55
CA ALA A 273 -28.20 0.42 6.91
C ALA A 273 -28.22 1.60 7.89
N TYR A 274 -27.22 2.49 7.84
CA TYR A 274 -27.19 3.67 8.70
C TYR A 274 -28.31 4.66 8.39
N PHE A 275 -28.67 4.81 7.11
CA PHE A 275 -29.73 5.71 6.64
C PHE A 275 -31.01 4.96 6.23
N ALA A 276 -31.35 3.86 6.92
CA ALA A 276 -32.42 2.94 6.51
C ALA A 276 -33.77 3.65 6.23
N ASP A 277 -34.19 4.58 7.10
CA ASP A 277 -35.44 5.32 6.93
C ASP A 277 -35.42 6.22 5.68
N VAL A 278 -34.28 6.85 5.38
CA VAL A 278 -34.13 7.71 4.19
C VAL A 278 -34.21 6.88 2.92
N PHE A 279 -33.55 5.72 2.87
CA PHE A 279 -33.61 4.82 1.72
C PHE A 279 -34.98 4.14 1.59
N ALA A 280 -35.67 3.85 2.69
CA ALA A 280 -37.04 3.35 2.64
C ALA A 280 -38.01 4.38 2.01
N GLN A 281 -37.79 5.68 2.26
CA GLN A 281 -38.66 6.74 1.75
C GLN A 281 -38.26 7.24 0.35
N TYR A 282 -36.97 7.34 0.04
CA TYR A 282 -36.45 8.01 -1.15
C TYR A 282 -35.54 7.15 -2.02
N GLY A 283 -35.32 5.87 -1.66
CA GLY A 283 -34.37 4.98 -2.34
C GLY A 283 -34.60 4.86 -3.85
N ASP A 284 -35.85 4.71 -4.29
CA ASP A 284 -36.20 4.64 -5.72
C ASP A 284 -35.84 5.92 -6.48
N LYS A 285 -36.03 7.09 -5.86
CA LYS A 285 -35.65 8.39 -6.46
C LYS A 285 -34.14 8.54 -6.56
N ILE A 286 -33.42 8.17 -5.50
CA ILE A 286 -31.95 8.20 -5.45
C ILE A 286 -31.39 7.29 -6.56
N ALA A 287 -31.90 6.06 -6.65
CA ALA A 287 -31.49 5.10 -7.67
C ALA A 287 -31.84 5.55 -9.10
N ALA A 288 -33.04 6.09 -9.32
CA ALA A 288 -33.47 6.60 -10.63
C ALA A 288 -32.61 7.79 -11.11
N ALA A 289 -32.05 8.56 -10.18
CA ALA A 289 -31.10 9.63 -10.47
C ALA A 289 -29.66 9.13 -10.74
N GLY A 290 -29.41 7.82 -10.67
CA GLY A 290 -28.08 7.22 -10.82
C GLY A 290 -27.15 7.46 -9.62
N LEU A 291 -27.68 7.92 -8.49
CA LEU A 291 -26.91 8.13 -7.27
C LEU A 291 -26.71 6.78 -6.56
N ASN A 292 -25.45 6.41 -6.36
CA ASN A 292 -25.10 5.08 -5.88
C ASN A 292 -24.46 5.15 -4.48
N PRO A 293 -25.03 4.48 -3.44
CA PRO A 293 -24.44 4.44 -2.10
C PRO A 293 -23.06 3.79 -2.04
N ASN A 294 -22.68 2.97 -3.04
CA ASN A 294 -21.32 2.41 -3.15
C ASN A 294 -20.25 3.51 -3.33
N ASN A 295 -20.65 4.70 -3.80
CA ASN A 295 -19.78 5.87 -3.93
C ASN A 295 -19.81 6.77 -2.68
N GLY A 296 -20.56 6.38 -1.65
CA GLY A 296 -20.70 7.09 -0.38
C GLY A 296 -21.67 8.27 -0.39
N LEU A 297 -21.93 8.78 0.82
CA LEU A 297 -22.88 9.85 1.07
C LEU A 297 -22.50 11.14 0.34
N GLY A 298 -21.21 11.46 0.21
CA GLY A 298 -20.76 12.66 -0.51
C GLY A 298 -21.15 12.65 -1.98
N GLY A 299 -21.08 11.47 -2.63
CA GLY A 299 -21.55 11.28 -4.00
C GLY A 299 -23.05 11.47 -4.14
N ILE A 300 -23.84 10.98 -3.16
CA ILE A 300 -25.29 11.18 -3.13
C ILE A 300 -25.59 12.68 -2.97
N LEU A 301 -25.09 13.31 -1.90
CA LEU A 301 -25.39 14.70 -1.56
C LEU A 301 -25.03 15.69 -2.69
N SER A 302 -23.87 15.51 -3.32
CA SER A 302 -23.45 16.35 -4.45
C SER A 302 -24.33 16.20 -5.69
N GLY A 303 -24.97 15.03 -5.87
CA GLY A 303 -25.88 14.77 -6.97
C GLY A 303 -27.34 15.15 -6.72
N LEU A 304 -27.75 15.39 -5.47
CA LEU A 304 -29.16 15.69 -5.13
C LEU A 304 -29.68 16.99 -5.77
N GLY A 305 -28.81 17.95 -6.10
CA GLY A 305 -29.22 19.20 -6.74
C GLY A 305 -29.88 19.03 -8.12
N SER A 306 -29.70 17.89 -8.78
CA SER A 306 -30.36 17.56 -10.06
C SER A 306 -31.63 16.71 -9.88
N VAL A 307 -32.03 16.40 -8.64
CA VAL A 307 -33.16 15.52 -8.32
C VAL A 307 -34.35 16.35 -7.86
N GLU A 308 -35.55 16.06 -8.40
CA GLU A 308 -36.78 16.69 -7.92
C GLU A 308 -37.06 16.34 -6.45
N GLY A 309 -37.11 17.36 -5.59
CA GLY A 309 -37.19 17.19 -4.14
C GLY A 309 -35.83 16.89 -3.48
N GLY A 310 -34.71 17.12 -4.18
CA GLY A 310 -33.35 16.88 -3.67
C GLY A 310 -33.06 17.55 -2.31
N ASP A 311 -33.53 18.77 -2.10
CA ASP A 311 -33.37 19.49 -0.81
C ASP A 311 -34.08 18.77 0.35
N GLU A 312 -35.24 18.16 0.08
CA GLU A 312 -35.99 17.37 1.08
C GLU A 312 -35.21 16.10 1.45
N ILE A 313 -34.63 15.44 0.44
CA ILE A 313 -33.79 14.24 0.64
C ILE A 313 -32.52 14.60 1.41
N ALA A 314 -31.87 15.71 1.08
CA ALA A 314 -30.67 16.19 1.78
C ALA A 314 -30.97 16.47 3.26
N ALA A 315 -32.07 17.18 3.54
CA ALA A 315 -32.52 17.43 4.92
C ALA A 315 -32.88 16.13 5.67
N ALA A 316 -33.40 15.11 4.97
CA ALA A 316 -33.66 13.81 5.57
C ALA A 316 -32.37 13.08 5.99
N PHE A 317 -31.30 13.15 5.17
CA PHE A 317 -29.98 12.65 5.55
C PHE A 317 -29.39 13.40 6.75
N GLU A 318 -29.45 14.72 6.75
CA GLU A 318 -28.97 15.54 7.88
C GLU A 318 -29.69 15.16 9.19
N LYS A 319 -31.02 15.08 9.16
CA LYS A 319 -31.82 14.67 10.31
C LYS A 319 -31.51 13.24 10.76
N ALA A 320 -31.20 12.34 9.84
CA ALA A 320 -30.84 10.97 10.18
C ALA A 320 -29.51 10.91 10.95
N VAL A 321 -28.52 11.74 10.61
CA VAL A 321 -27.26 11.84 11.38
C VAL A 321 -27.53 12.27 12.83
N ASP A 322 -28.46 13.19 13.05
CA ASP A 322 -28.82 13.66 14.40
C ASP A 322 -29.58 12.62 15.25
N THR A 323 -30.23 11.65 14.60
CA THR A 323 -31.15 10.72 15.26
C THR A 323 -30.66 9.27 15.26
N ALA A 324 -29.71 8.89 14.41
CA ALA A 324 -29.08 7.58 14.36
C ALA A 324 -28.03 7.41 15.47
N ALA A 325 -27.20 6.36 15.39
CA ALA A 325 -26.01 6.25 16.22
C ALA A 325 -25.04 7.40 15.89
N ARG A 326 -24.30 7.93 16.89
CA ARG A 326 -23.23 8.88 16.60
C ARG A 326 -22.24 8.22 15.65
N VAL A 327 -21.77 8.92 14.62
CA VAL A 327 -20.84 8.39 13.61
C VAL A 327 -19.48 9.06 13.73
N SER A 328 -18.41 8.33 13.43
CA SER A 328 -17.07 8.92 13.40
C SER A 328 -16.88 9.88 12.21
N TYR A 329 -16.04 10.90 12.42
CA TYR A 329 -15.73 11.95 11.45
C TYR A 329 -14.30 11.85 10.94
N VAL A 330 -14.15 12.05 9.62
CA VAL A 330 -12.88 12.24 8.94
C VAL A 330 -12.45 13.70 9.05
N ASN A 331 -13.42 14.62 8.96
CA ASN A 331 -13.21 16.05 9.17
C ASN A 331 -14.49 16.68 9.72
N SER A 332 -14.53 16.92 11.03
CA SER A 332 -15.67 17.52 11.74
C SER A 332 -15.94 18.96 11.30
N ASP A 333 -14.91 19.77 11.07
CA ASP A 333 -15.05 21.18 10.62
C ASP A 333 -15.76 21.32 9.28
N LYS A 334 -15.66 20.29 8.42
CA LYS A 334 -16.31 20.22 7.11
C LYS A 334 -17.54 19.31 7.08
N GLY A 335 -17.93 18.74 8.22
CA GLY A 335 -19.05 17.80 8.29
C GLY A 335 -18.80 16.45 7.60
N ILE A 336 -17.56 16.10 7.29
CA ILE A 336 -17.22 14.87 6.56
C ILE A 336 -17.13 13.69 7.53
N THR A 337 -18.15 12.83 7.48
CA THR A 337 -18.25 11.58 8.25
C THR A 337 -17.49 10.44 7.57
N ASN A 338 -17.28 9.35 8.32
CA ASN A 338 -16.78 8.07 7.82
C ASN A 338 -17.60 7.48 6.64
N LEU A 339 -18.85 7.94 6.46
CA LEU A 339 -19.77 7.47 5.41
C LEU A 339 -19.74 8.31 4.13
N HIS A 340 -18.94 9.39 4.08
CA HIS A 340 -18.92 10.30 2.93
C HIS A 340 -18.21 9.72 1.71
N VAL A 341 -17.02 9.13 1.90
CA VAL A 341 -16.19 8.61 0.81
C VAL A 341 -15.66 7.23 1.22
N PRO A 342 -15.90 6.17 0.44
CA PRO A 342 -15.50 4.79 0.79
C PRO A 342 -14.01 4.60 1.07
N SER A 343 -13.17 5.44 0.46
CA SER A 343 -11.71 5.37 0.54
C SER A 343 -11.08 6.22 1.65
N ASP A 344 -11.86 7.03 2.38
CA ASP A 344 -11.30 7.95 3.38
C ASP A 344 -10.79 7.21 4.63
N VAL A 345 -11.50 6.14 5.03
CA VAL A 345 -11.17 5.33 6.21
C VAL A 345 -10.75 3.93 5.77
N ILE A 346 -9.44 3.72 5.73
CA ILE A 346 -8.82 2.50 5.21
C ILE A 346 -8.38 1.62 6.38
N VAL A 347 -8.83 0.37 6.44
CA VAL A 347 -8.76 -0.51 7.63
C VAL A 347 -7.34 -0.67 8.21
N ASP A 348 -6.34 -0.90 7.36
CA ASP A 348 -4.94 -1.10 7.74
C ASP A 348 -4.31 0.14 8.37
N ALA A 349 -4.73 1.35 7.97
CA ALA A 349 -4.22 2.60 8.54
C ALA A 349 -5.08 3.11 9.70
N SER A 350 -6.40 2.99 9.57
CA SER A 350 -7.38 3.51 10.53
C SER A 350 -7.43 2.70 11.83
N MET A 351 -7.30 1.37 11.77
CA MET A 351 -7.31 0.53 12.97
C MET A 351 -6.08 0.73 13.85
N PRO A 352 -4.84 0.78 13.32
CA PRO A 352 -3.67 1.12 14.14
C PRO A 352 -3.72 2.55 14.67
N ALA A 353 -4.24 3.51 13.90
CA ALA A 353 -4.45 4.88 14.37
C ALA A 353 -5.44 4.93 15.55
N LEU A 354 -6.57 4.21 15.45
CA LEU A 354 -7.53 4.02 16.53
C LEU A 354 -6.87 3.46 17.79
N ILE A 355 -6.15 2.34 17.65
CA ILE A 355 -5.49 1.66 18.78
C ILE A 355 -4.44 2.58 19.42
N ARG A 356 -3.59 3.22 18.61
CA ARG A 356 -2.58 4.18 19.08
C ARG A 356 -3.22 5.37 19.79
N ASN A 357 -4.41 5.81 19.36
CA ASN A 357 -5.15 6.91 19.96
C ASN A 357 -5.92 6.51 21.23
N GLY A 358 -5.67 5.33 21.79
CA GLY A 358 -6.34 4.87 23.01
C GLY A 358 -7.77 4.41 22.76
N GLY A 359 -8.05 3.90 21.56
CA GLY A 359 -9.35 3.39 21.18
C GLY A 359 -10.37 4.47 20.84
N LYS A 360 -9.93 5.68 20.48
CA LYS A 360 -10.84 6.81 20.23
C LYS A 360 -10.78 7.33 18.79
N LEU A 361 -11.95 7.70 18.27
CA LEU A 361 -12.15 8.44 17.02
C LEU A 361 -12.80 9.79 17.31
N TRP A 362 -12.97 10.60 16.27
CA TRP A 362 -13.52 11.95 16.37
C TRP A 362 -15.02 11.97 16.09
N GLY A 363 -15.78 12.66 16.95
CA GLY A 363 -17.20 12.95 16.76
C GLY A 363 -17.46 14.25 15.97
N VAL A 364 -18.73 14.63 15.87
CA VAL A 364 -19.19 15.83 15.14
C VAL A 364 -18.59 17.13 15.69
N ASP A 365 -18.29 17.19 16.98
CA ASP A 365 -17.70 18.33 17.67
C ASP A 365 -16.16 18.35 17.62
N GLY A 366 -15.55 17.36 16.94
CA GLY A 366 -14.11 17.13 16.95
C GLY A 366 -13.58 16.51 18.24
N GLY A 367 -14.45 16.14 19.20
CA GLY A 367 -14.10 15.45 20.43
C GLY A 367 -13.73 13.99 20.19
N GLU A 368 -12.85 13.44 21.04
CA GLU A 368 -12.42 12.03 20.99
C GLU A 368 -13.37 11.14 21.81
N ASP A 369 -13.90 10.08 21.21
CA ASP A 369 -14.78 9.13 21.91
C ASP A 369 -14.56 7.68 21.46
N ASP A 370 -15.04 6.75 22.29
CA ASP A 370 -15.00 5.31 22.02
C ASP A 370 -15.84 4.94 20.79
N THR A 371 -15.50 3.83 20.13
CA THR A 371 -16.11 3.42 18.87
C THR A 371 -16.43 1.93 18.80
N LEU A 372 -17.52 1.59 18.13
CA LEU A 372 -17.78 0.26 17.60
C LEU A 372 -17.17 0.19 16.19
N ALA A 373 -15.98 -0.41 16.08
CA ALA A 373 -15.23 -0.52 14.83
C ALA A 373 -15.74 -1.70 13.99
N VAL A 374 -16.58 -1.42 13.00
CA VAL A 374 -17.21 -2.42 12.14
C VAL A 374 -16.24 -2.88 11.05
N ILE A 375 -15.93 -4.18 11.07
CA ILE A 375 -15.19 -4.93 10.05
C ILE A 375 -16.05 -6.15 9.71
N PRO A 376 -16.92 -6.09 8.67
CA PRO A 376 -17.96 -7.10 8.47
C PRO A 376 -17.44 -8.53 8.35
N ASP A 377 -16.43 -8.75 7.50
CA ASP A 377 -15.83 -10.07 7.33
C ASP A 377 -14.88 -10.45 8.48
N SER A 378 -15.00 -11.68 8.98
CA SER A 378 -14.28 -12.15 10.17
C SER A 378 -12.90 -12.74 9.89
N SER A 379 -12.43 -12.78 8.63
CA SER A 379 -11.12 -13.38 8.27
C SER A 379 -9.97 -12.78 9.07
N TYR A 380 -10.01 -11.46 9.30
CA TYR A 380 -8.89 -10.71 9.89
C TYR A 380 -9.28 -9.85 11.10
N ALA A 381 -10.59 -9.63 11.33
CA ALA A 381 -11.10 -8.77 12.40
C ALA A 381 -10.55 -9.13 13.80
N GLY A 382 -10.38 -10.43 14.06
CA GLY A 382 -9.86 -10.95 15.33
C GLY A 382 -8.42 -10.50 15.67
N VAL A 383 -7.61 -10.10 14.68
CA VAL A 383 -6.26 -9.55 14.92
C VAL A 383 -6.37 -8.22 15.67
N TYR A 384 -7.19 -7.30 15.19
CA TYR A 384 -7.35 -5.99 15.83
C TYR A 384 -8.02 -6.11 17.20
N GLN A 385 -9.02 -6.99 17.34
CA GLN A 385 -9.64 -7.23 18.65
C GLN A 385 -8.61 -7.76 19.66
N ALA A 386 -7.72 -8.67 19.26
CA ALA A 386 -6.68 -9.19 20.15
C ALA A 386 -5.69 -8.10 20.61
N VAL A 387 -5.37 -7.11 19.75
CA VAL A 387 -4.55 -5.96 20.16
C VAL A 387 -5.31 -5.03 21.11
N ILE A 388 -6.59 -4.76 20.85
CA ILE A 388 -7.43 -3.94 21.74
C ILE A 388 -7.50 -4.59 23.13
N ASP A 389 -7.82 -5.89 23.18
CA ASP A 389 -7.89 -6.65 24.44
C ASP A 389 -6.58 -6.60 25.21
N ASP A 390 -5.44 -6.79 24.52
CA ASP A 390 -4.11 -6.73 25.14
C ASP A 390 -3.78 -5.33 25.67
N VAL A 391 -4.11 -4.26 24.93
CA VAL A 391 -3.85 -2.88 25.38
C VAL A 391 -4.76 -2.50 26.55
N ILE A 392 -6.01 -2.95 26.58
CA ILE A 392 -6.91 -2.77 27.72
C ILE A 392 -6.36 -3.51 28.95
N ALA A 393 -5.90 -4.76 28.78
CA ALA A 393 -5.43 -5.57 29.90
C ALA A 393 -4.06 -5.12 30.44
N ASN A 394 -3.14 -4.71 29.56
CA ASN A 394 -1.73 -4.54 29.88
C ASN A 394 -1.22 -3.10 29.67
N GLY A 395 -2.11 -2.17 29.33
CA GLY A 395 -1.76 -0.79 28.98
C GLY A 395 -1.11 -0.64 27.59
N PRO A 396 -0.85 0.61 27.15
CA PRO A 396 -0.28 0.89 25.84
C PRO A 396 1.13 0.32 25.69
N LEU A 397 1.48 -0.10 24.47
CA LEU A 397 2.84 -0.53 24.14
C LEU A 397 3.81 0.64 24.27
N ASN A 398 4.97 0.41 24.91
CA ASN A 398 6.01 1.43 25.12
C ASN A 398 7.11 1.31 24.05
N PRO A 399 7.22 2.25 23.09
CA PRO A 399 8.23 2.21 22.02
C PRO A 399 9.67 2.13 22.52
N ALA A 400 9.95 2.61 23.74
CA ALA A 400 11.27 2.55 24.36
C ALA A 400 11.75 1.13 24.68
N THR A 401 10.83 0.18 24.91
CA THR A 401 11.16 -1.14 25.47
C THR A 401 10.66 -2.32 24.65
N ILE A 402 9.66 -2.11 23.79
CA ILE A 402 9.09 -3.21 23.00
C ILE A 402 10.06 -3.71 21.93
N GLY A 403 9.92 -5.00 21.59
CA GLY A 403 10.62 -5.64 20.47
C GLY A 403 10.09 -5.14 19.12
N THR A 404 10.29 -5.93 18.06
CA THR A 404 9.77 -5.65 16.72
C THR A 404 9.07 -6.84 16.07
N VAL A 405 8.10 -6.55 15.20
CA VAL A 405 7.36 -7.55 14.42
C VAL A 405 7.59 -7.35 12.92
N PRO A 406 8.66 -7.93 12.34
CA PRO A 406 8.82 -8.02 10.90
C PRO A 406 7.70 -8.85 10.26
N ASN A 407 7.49 -8.66 8.96
CA ASN A 407 6.54 -9.45 8.18
C ASN A 407 7.20 -10.09 6.96
N VAL A 408 6.94 -11.38 6.79
CA VAL A 408 7.17 -12.14 5.55
C VAL A 408 5.81 -12.44 4.92
N GLY A 409 5.49 -11.75 3.83
CA GLY A 409 4.14 -11.74 3.25
C GLY A 409 4.06 -12.45 1.91
N LEU A 410 3.12 -13.38 1.78
CA LEU A 410 2.78 -14.01 0.50
C LEU A 410 2.07 -12.99 -0.40
N MET A 411 2.64 -12.69 -1.57
CA MET A 411 2.03 -11.73 -2.50
C MET A 411 2.38 -11.93 -3.97
N ALA A 412 3.40 -12.76 -4.26
CA ALA A 412 3.87 -12.96 -5.63
C ALA A 412 2.74 -13.40 -6.56
N GLN A 413 2.74 -12.86 -7.79
CA GLN A 413 1.77 -13.21 -8.84
C GLN A 413 0.31 -12.98 -8.45
N ALA A 414 0.06 -11.88 -7.73
CA ALA A 414 -1.25 -11.44 -7.25
C ALA A 414 -1.96 -12.53 -6.42
N ALA A 415 -1.25 -13.11 -5.44
CA ALA A 415 -1.78 -14.14 -4.56
C ALA A 415 -3.04 -13.68 -3.79
N GLU A 416 -3.96 -14.62 -3.58
CA GLU A 416 -5.14 -14.46 -2.70
C GLU A 416 -6.09 -13.31 -3.13
N GLU A 417 -6.63 -12.54 -2.18
CA GLU A 417 -7.68 -11.53 -2.43
C GLU A 417 -7.25 -10.42 -3.40
N TYR A 418 -5.96 -10.07 -3.45
CA TYR A 418 -5.45 -9.02 -4.33
C TYR A 418 -5.51 -9.43 -5.82
N GLY A 419 -5.61 -10.74 -6.09
CA GLY A 419 -5.85 -11.27 -7.42
C GLY A 419 -7.33 -11.48 -7.75
N SER A 420 -8.27 -11.19 -6.84
CA SER A 420 -9.68 -11.57 -6.97
C SER A 420 -10.56 -10.61 -7.76
N HIS A 421 -10.07 -9.42 -8.12
CA HIS A 421 -10.90 -8.35 -8.64
C HIS A 421 -11.69 -8.72 -9.90
N ASP A 422 -11.07 -9.51 -10.79
CA ASP A 422 -11.67 -9.99 -12.04
C ASP A 422 -12.44 -11.31 -11.87
N LYS A 423 -12.67 -11.71 -10.62
CA LYS A 423 -13.33 -12.93 -10.13
C LYS A 423 -14.30 -12.62 -8.98
N THR A 424 -14.69 -11.36 -8.81
CA THR A 424 -15.64 -10.91 -7.78
C THR A 424 -16.90 -10.38 -8.46
N PHE A 425 -18.07 -10.84 -8.04
CA PHE A 425 -19.34 -10.57 -8.68
C PHE A 425 -20.43 -10.28 -7.64
N GLU A 426 -21.23 -9.26 -7.88
CA GLU A 426 -22.51 -9.05 -7.19
C GLU A 426 -23.57 -9.92 -7.86
N ILE A 427 -24.26 -10.74 -7.09
CA ILE A 427 -25.22 -11.71 -7.62
C ILE A 427 -26.54 -11.02 -7.95
N ALA A 428 -27.00 -11.16 -9.20
CA ALA A 428 -28.21 -10.49 -9.70
C ALA A 428 -29.50 -11.30 -9.48
N ALA A 429 -29.40 -12.63 -9.39
CA ALA A 429 -30.54 -13.53 -9.27
C ALA A 429 -30.19 -14.71 -8.35
N ALA A 430 -31.20 -15.26 -7.66
CA ALA A 430 -31.01 -16.47 -6.87
C ALA A 430 -30.61 -17.65 -7.76
N GLY A 431 -29.77 -18.53 -7.23
CA GLY A 431 -29.28 -19.68 -7.96
C GLY A 431 -28.01 -20.26 -7.36
N ARG A 432 -27.15 -20.77 -8.22
CA ARG A 432 -25.88 -21.40 -7.85
C ARG A 432 -24.73 -20.86 -8.67
N VAL A 433 -23.64 -20.48 -8.00
CA VAL A 433 -22.36 -20.21 -8.67
C VAL A 433 -21.49 -21.45 -8.59
N GLU A 434 -20.99 -21.89 -9.74
CA GLU A 434 -20.14 -23.07 -9.91
C GLU A 434 -18.80 -22.67 -10.53
N VAL A 435 -17.73 -23.24 -10.01
CA VAL A 435 -16.42 -23.31 -10.67
C VAL A 435 -16.32 -24.68 -11.31
N VAL A 436 -16.09 -24.71 -12.62
CA VAL A 436 -16.10 -25.91 -13.47
C VAL A 436 -14.74 -26.10 -14.11
N ASP A 437 -14.22 -27.32 -14.11
CA ASP A 437 -12.95 -27.68 -14.75
C ASP A 437 -13.08 -27.89 -16.27
N GLY A 438 -11.95 -28.15 -16.95
CA GLY A 438 -11.91 -28.35 -18.40
C GLY A 438 -12.68 -29.59 -18.90
N ASP A 439 -12.92 -30.56 -18.01
CA ASP A 439 -13.69 -31.78 -18.29
C ASP A 439 -15.20 -31.60 -18.01
N GLY A 440 -15.61 -30.45 -17.47
CA GLY A 440 -17.00 -30.13 -17.16
C GLY A 440 -17.45 -30.55 -15.76
N ASN A 441 -16.52 -30.96 -14.88
CA ASN A 441 -16.84 -31.29 -13.49
C ASN A 441 -16.91 -30.02 -12.65
N VAL A 442 -17.89 -29.96 -11.74
CA VAL A 442 -17.99 -28.89 -10.74
C VAL A 442 -16.98 -29.17 -9.63
N VAL A 443 -16.03 -28.25 -9.44
CA VAL A 443 -14.98 -28.36 -8.41
C VAL A 443 -15.29 -27.55 -7.15
N ILE A 444 -16.04 -26.45 -7.29
CA ILE A 444 -16.57 -25.66 -6.17
C ILE A 444 -17.97 -25.17 -6.54
N GLU A 445 -18.91 -25.19 -5.58
CA GLU A 445 -20.26 -24.63 -5.76
C GLU A 445 -20.75 -23.88 -4.52
N HIS A 446 -21.55 -22.84 -4.73
CA HIS A 446 -22.23 -22.07 -3.69
C HIS A 446 -23.66 -21.76 -4.14
N ASP A 447 -24.64 -22.03 -3.28
CA ASP A 447 -25.99 -21.47 -3.46
C ASP A 447 -25.94 -20.00 -3.02
N VAL A 448 -26.50 -19.11 -3.84
CA VAL A 448 -26.39 -17.65 -3.68
C VAL A 448 -27.74 -16.96 -3.86
N GLN A 449 -27.87 -15.78 -3.27
CA GLN A 449 -29.05 -14.93 -3.34
C GLN A 449 -28.74 -13.58 -4.00
N PRO A 450 -29.76 -12.85 -4.51
CA PRO A 450 -29.55 -11.51 -5.05
C PRO A 450 -28.90 -10.58 -4.03
N GLY A 451 -27.89 -9.82 -4.48
CA GLY A 451 -27.09 -8.92 -3.66
C GLY A 451 -25.87 -9.57 -3.01
N ASP A 452 -25.80 -10.90 -2.91
CA ASP A 452 -24.62 -11.58 -2.37
C ASP A 452 -23.38 -11.17 -3.16
N ILE A 453 -22.25 -11.06 -2.46
CA ILE A 453 -20.96 -10.77 -3.09
C ILE A 453 -20.21 -12.08 -3.16
N TRP A 454 -20.06 -12.64 -4.36
CA TRP A 454 -19.29 -13.87 -4.58
C TRP A 454 -17.87 -13.53 -5.04
N ARG A 455 -16.86 -14.25 -4.57
CA ARG A 455 -15.47 -14.06 -5.01
C ARG A 455 -14.71 -15.38 -5.15
N ALA A 456 -13.71 -15.38 -6.03
CA ALA A 456 -12.69 -16.42 -6.10
C ALA A 456 -11.26 -15.88 -6.12
N THR A 457 -10.33 -16.64 -5.53
CA THR A 457 -8.90 -16.33 -5.38
C THR A 457 -8.03 -17.43 -5.99
N GLN A 458 -6.77 -17.09 -6.29
CA GLN A 458 -5.77 -18.00 -6.81
C GLN A 458 -4.46 -17.82 -6.07
N THR A 459 -3.84 -18.93 -5.65
CA THR A 459 -2.54 -18.91 -4.97
C THR A 459 -1.64 -20.00 -5.53
N LYS A 460 -0.61 -19.59 -6.27
CA LYS A 460 0.30 -20.49 -7.00
C LYS A 460 1.27 -21.17 -6.05
N TYR A 461 1.55 -22.45 -6.30
CA TYR A 461 2.44 -23.24 -5.45
C TYR A 461 3.87 -22.67 -5.38
N VAL A 462 4.40 -22.14 -6.49
CA VAL A 462 5.73 -21.52 -6.53
C VAL A 462 5.85 -20.33 -5.59
N ALA A 463 4.81 -19.49 -5.50
CA ALA A 463 4.77 -18.35 -4.60
C ALA A 463 4.79 -18.79 -3.13
N ILE A 464 4.07 -19.86 -2.78
CA ILE A 464 4.05 -20.43 -1.42
C ILE A 464 5.42 -20.98 -1.03
N VAL A 465 6.07 -21.73 -1.93
CA VAL A 465 7.40 -22.31 -1.67
C VAL A 465 8.43 -21.21 -1.44
N ASP A 466 8.45 -20.18 -2.28
CA ASP A 466 9.34 -19.03 -2.09
C ASP A 466 9.06 -18.30 -0.77
N TRP A 467 7.79 -18.09 -0.44
CA TRP A 467 7.38 -17.46 0.82
C TRP A 467 7.86 -18.23 2.06
N VAL A 468 7.76 -19.56 2.04
CA VAL A 468 8.32 -20.43 3.11
C VAL A 468 9.84 -20.34 3.15
N ASN A 469 10.52 -20.36 2.00
CA ASN A 469 11.97 -20.20 1.92
C ASN A 469 12.42 -18.84 2.48
N LEU A 470 11.69 -17.78 2.18
CA LEU A 470 11.94 -16.44 2.71
C LEU A 470 11.79 -16.41 4.23
N ALA A 471 10.71 -16.99 4.77
CA ALA A 471 10.50 -17.09 6.21
C ALA A 471 11.64 -17.82 6.93
N VAL A 472 12.09 -18.96 6.39
CA VAL A 472 13.23 -19.73 6.93
C VAL A 472 14.53 -18.92 6.85
N ARG A 473 14.81 -18.26 5.72
CA ARG A 473 15.99 -17.40 5.57
C ARG A 473 16.00 -16.28 6.60
N ARG A 474 14.86 -15.60 6.81
CA ARG A 474 14.74 -14.51 7.79
C ARG A 474 14.88 -15.01 9.23
N ALA A 475 14.21 -16.10 9.59
CA ALA A 475 14.32 -16.70 10.92
C ALA A 475 15.78 -17.11 11.22
N ARG A 476 16.47 -17.71 10.25
CA ARG A 476 17.88 -18.07 10.38
C ARG A 476 18.80 -16.86 10.51
N ALA A 477 18.61 -15.83 9.68
CA ALA A 477 19.45 -14.63 9.68
C ALA A 477 19.34 -13.84 10.98
N THR A 478 18.20 -13.92 11.67
CA THR A 478 17.91 -13.10 12.86
C THR A 478 17.90 -13.88 14.17
N GLY A 479 17.76 -15.21 14.12
CA GLY A 479 17.53 -16.04 15.31
C GLY A 479 16.16 -15.81 15.96
N VAL A 480 15.25 -15.11 15.28
CA VAL A 480 13.92 -14.75 15.78
C VAL A 480 12.90 -15.82 15.38
N PRO A 481 11.96 -16.22 16.27
CA PRO A 481 10.88 -17.13 15.93
C PRO A 481 10.01 -16.62 14.79
N ALA A 482 9.64 -17.50 13.87
CA ALA A 482 8.73 -17.19 12.78
C ALA A 482 7.39 -17.92 12.97
N VAL A 483 6.31 -17.15 12.97
CA VAL A 483 4.95 -17.63 13.20
C VAL A 483 4.18 -17.49 11.90
N PHE A 484 3.68 -18.59 11.36
CA PHE A 484 2.72 -18.63 10.25
C PHE A 484 1.31 -18.36 10.78
N TRP A 485 0.66 -17.30 10.31
CA TRP A 485 -0.65 -16.87 10.79
C TRP A 485 -1.73 -17.50 9.92
N LEU A 486 -2.07 -18.74 10.22
CA LEU A 486 -2.96 -19.58 9.42
C LEU A 486 -3.97 -20.27 10.33
N ASP A 487 -5.25 -20.12 10.01
CA ASP A 487 -6.37 -20.75 10.72
C ASP A 487 -6.78 -22.04 10.01
N VAL A 488 -6.47 -23.20 10.59
CA VAL A 488 -6.83 -24.51 9.99
C VAL A 488 -8.33 -24.69 9.74
N ASN A 489 -9.19 -23.85 10.35
CA ASN A 489 -10.63 -23.89 10.13
C ASN A 489 -11.10 -23.06 8.93
N ARG A 490 -10.21 -22.30 8.28
CA ARG A 490 -10.47 -21.71 6.96
C ARG A 490 -10.04 -22.70 5.88
N ALA A 491 -10.89 -22.92 4.88
CA ALA A 491 -10.61 -23.87 3.82
C ALA A 491 -9.31 -23.52 3.08
N HIS A 492 -9.08 -22.22 2.83
CA HIS A 492 -7.88 -21.73 2.17
C HIS A 492 -6.62 -21.98 3.00
N ASP A 493 -6.59 -21.47 4.23
CA ASP A 493 -5.46 -21.59 5.14
C ASP A 493 -5.12 -23.06 5.40
N ALA A 494 -6.08 -23.97 5.48
CA ALA A 494 -5.83 -25.40 5.60
C ALA A 494 -5.01 -25.95 4.42
N GLN A 495 -5.29 -25.51 3.19
CA GLN A 495 -4.49 -25.87 2.02
C GLN A 495 -3.09 -25.24 2.07
N ILE A 496 -2.97 -23.97 2.51
CA ILE A 496 -1.69 -23.30 2.69
C ILE A 496 -0.84 -24.04 3.74
N ILE A 497 -1.40 -24.41 4.89
CA ILE A 497 -0.72 -25.18 5.94
C ILE A 497 -0.15 -26.48 5.37
N ALA A 498 -0.92 -27.21 4.55
CA ALA A 498 -0.44 -28.41 3.89
C ALA A 498 0.77 -28.13 2.98
N LYS A 499 0.76 -27.02 2.23
CA LYS A 499 1.91 -26.62 1.38
C LYS A 499 3.10 -26.13 2.20
N VAL A 500 2.88 -25.46 3.32
CA VAL A 500 3.94 -25.06 4.26
C VAL A 500 4.69 -26.28 4.75
N TYR A 501 3.98 -27.32 5.24
CA TYR A 501 4.64 -28.57 5.67
C TYR A 501 5.40 -29.25 4.52
N GLN A 502 4.86 -29.24 3.31
CA GLN A 502 5.53 -29.81 2.13
C GLN A 502 6.84 -29.06 1.80
N ALA A 503 6.83 -27.73 1.86
CA ALA A 503 8.02 -26.92 1.60
C ALA A 503 9.07 -27.09 2.71
N LEU A 504 8.66 -27.00 3.98
CA LEU A 504 9.56 -27.16 5.14
C LEU A 504 10.25 -28.53 5.18
N ALA A 505 9.60 -29.58 4.68
CA ALA A 505 10.20 -30.92 4.59
C ALA A 505 11.45 -30.99 3.68
N THR A 506 11.66 -29.99 2.81
CA THR A 506 12.78 -29.94 1.86
C THR A 506 13.88 -28.95 2.23
N ILE A 507 13.75 -28.27 3.38
CA ILE A 507 14.65 -27.20 3.80
C ILE A 507 15.21 -27.56 5.17
N ASP A 508 16.49 -27.26 5.41
CA ASP A 508 17.05 -27.38 6.75
C ASP A 508 16.37 -26.37 7.69
N THR A 509 15.72 -26.87 8.75
CA THR A 509 15.04 -26.07 9.79
C THR A 509 15.67 -26.26 11.17
N HIS A 510 16.83 -26.91 11.25
CA HIS A 510 17.50 -27.18 12.52
C HIS A 510 17.78 -25.87 13.29
N GLY A 511 17.40 -25.84 14.56
CA GLY A 511 17.60 -24.70 15.45
C GLY A 511 16.63 -23.53 15.24
N LEU A 512 15.63 -23.64 14.36
CA LEU A 512 14.63 -22.61 14.13
C LEU A 512 13.36 -22.88 14.94
N GLU A 513 12.77 -21.82 15.53
CA GLU A 513 11.43 -21.86 16.11
C GLU A 513 10.42 -21.42 15.04
N LEU A 514 9.71 -22.40 14.46
CA LEU A 514 8.68 -22.19 13.45
C LEU A 514 7.33 -22.66 14.02
N LEU A 515 6.36 -21.76 14.09
CA LEU A 515 5.03 -22.03 14.64
C LEU A 515 3.95 -21.79 13.58
N ILE A 516 2.81 -22.47 13.69
CA ILE A 516 1.60 -22.19 12.91
C ILE A 516 0.47 -21.92 13.92
N LEU A 517 -0.10 -20.72 13.90
CA LEU A 517 -1.14 -20.29 14.82
C LEU A 517 -2.25 -19.55 14.07
N PRO A 518 -3.54 -19.70 14.46
CA PRO A 518 -4.62 -18.86 13.94
C PRO A 518 -4.33 -17.37 14.18
N PRO A 519 -4.76 -16.44 13.30
CA PRO A 519 -4.35 -15.03 13.35
C PRO A 519 -4.53 -14.33 14.72
N ALA A 520 -5.65 -14.57 15.42
CA ALA A 520 -5.87 -13.99 16.74
C ALA A 520 -4.88 -14.54 17.80
N GLU A 521 -4.59 -15.84 17.79
CA GLU A 521 -3.61 -16.44 18.71
C GLU A 521 -2.18 -16.06 18.37
N ALA A 522 -1.85 -15.99 17.08
CA ALA A 522 -0.56 -15.50 16.61
C ALA A 522 -0.33 -14.06 17.06
N THR A 523 -1.37 -13.23 17.04
CA THR A 523 -1.34 -11.85 17.56
C THR A 523 -1.04 -11.84 19.07
N ARG A 524 -1.76 -12.64 19.88
CA ARG A 524 -1.54 -12.70 21.33
C ARG A 524 -0.13 -13.20 21.69
N TYR A 525 0.34 -14.27 21.04
CA TYR A 525 1.71 -14.76 21.19
C TYR A 525 2.75 -13.68 20.87
N THR A 526 2.53 -12.96 19.76
CA THR A 526 3.41 -11.89 19.30
C THR A 526 3.44 -10.73 20.30
N LEU A 527 2.28 -10.24 20.76
CA LEU A 527 2.19 -9.14 21.73
C LEU A 527 2.82 -9.48 23.08
N ALA A 528 2.63 -10.71 23.56
CA ALA A 528 3.26 -11.18 24.80
C ALA A 528 4.79 -11.09 24.72
N ARG A 529 5.38 -11.57 23.62
CA ARG A 529 6.83 -11.45 23.34
C ARG A 529 7.27 -10.00 23.17
N LEU A 530 6.51 -9.24 22.39
CA LEU A 530 6.78 -7.85 22.05
C LEU A 530 6.94 -6.98 23.32
N ARG A 531 6.07 -7.19 24.31
CA ARG A 531 6.11 -6.50 25.61
C ARG A 531 7.36 -6.82 26.43
N HIS A 532 7.96 -8.00 26.23
CA HIS A 532 9.23 -8.40 26.85
C HIS A 532 10.47 -7.96 26.07
N GLY A 533 10.31 -7.08 25.06
CA GLY A 533 11.42 -6.64 24.22
C GLY A 533 11.90 -7.70 23.22
N LEU A 534 11.13 -8.78 23.04
CA LEU A 534 11.46 -9.88 22.14
C LEU A 534 10.77 -9.70 20.78
N ASP A 535 11.48 -10.07 19.73
CA ASP A 535 10.99 -9.96 18.36
C ASP A 535 10.20 -11.21 17.96
N THR A 536 9.31 -11.09 16.98
CA THR A 536 8.59 -12.21 16.35
C THR A 536 8.40 -11.92 14.87
N ILE A 537 8.81 -12.83 13.98
CA ILE A 537 8.51 -12.68 12.54
C ILE A 537 7.09 -13.17 12.30
N SER A 538 6.23 -12.29 11.80
CA SER A 538 4.91 -12.65 11.28
C SER A 538 5.05 -13.17 9.85
N VAL A 539 4.55 -14.37 9.58
CA VAL A 539 4.60 -15.00 8.26
C VAL A 539 3.16 -15.18 7.80
N THR A 540 2.72 -14.35 6.86
CA THR A 540 1.28 -14.19 6.59
C THR A 540 0.91 -14.21 5.11
N GLY A 541 -0.38 -14.44 4.83
CA GLY A 541 -0.99 -14.14 3.54
C GLY A 541 -0.94 -12.65 3.19
N ASN A 542 -1.41 -12.31 1.99
CA ASN A 542 -1.35 -11.02 1.34
C ASN A 542 -2.10 -9.92 2.13
N VAL A 543 -3.33 -10.19 2.56
CA VAL A 543 -4.12 -9.20 3.31
C VAL A 543 -3.49 -8.92 4.67
N LEU A 544 -3.10 -9.96 5.41
CA LEU A 544 -2.43 -9.77 6.71
C LEU A 544 -1.05 -9.13 6.56
N ARG A 545 -0.32 -9.36 5.46
CA ARG A 545 0.91 -8.59 5.18
C ARG A 545 0.61 -7.10 5.18
N ASP A 546 -0.42 -6.69 4.43
CA ASP A 546 -0.86 -5.30 4.40
C ASP A 546 -1.17 -4.78 5.81
N TYR A 547 -2.01 -5.49 6.55
CA TYR A 547 -2.52 -5.03 7.85
C TYR A 547 -1.43 -4.96 8.91
N LEU A 548 -0.55 -5.97 8.99
CA LEU A 548 0.48 -6.07 10.01
C LEU A 548 1.65 -5.12 9.74
N THR A 549 1.93 -4.83 8.47
CA THR A 549 2.99 -3.88 8.08
C THR A 549 2.59 -2.41 8.23
N ASP A 550 1.34 -2.13 8.60
CA ASP A 550 0.90 -0.86 9.14
C ASP A 550 0.73 -0.91 10.67
N LEU A 551 0.06 -1.95 11.18
CA LEU A 551 -0.25 -2.12 12.61
C LEU A 551 0.97 -2.03 13.51
N PHE A 552 1.94 -2.92 13.33
CA PHE A 552 3.09 -2.96 14.22
C PHE A 552 4.00 -1.74 14.03
N PRO A 553 4.34 -1.30 12.80
CA PRO A 553 5.15 -0.08 12.62
C PRO A 553 4.53 1.18 13.23
N ILE A 554 3.22 1.39 13.11
CA ILE A 554 2.55 2.54 13.74
C ILE A 554 2.67 2.47 15.27
N LEU A 555 2.57 1.28 15.86
CA LEU A 555 2.71 1.10 17.31
C LEU A 555 4.17 1.16 17.76
N GLU A 556 5.12 0.75 16.93
CA GLU A 556 6.54 0.60 17.25
C GLU A 556 7.41 1.83 16.99
N VAL A 557 7.16 2.51 15.86
CA VAL A 557 7.96 3.66 15.41
C VAL A 557 7.09 4.86 15.01
N GLY A 558 5.77 4.79 15.27
CA GLY A 558 4.85 5.91 15.15
C GLY A 558 4.32 6.15 13.74
N THR A 559 4.82 5.42 12.75
CA THR A 559 4.47 5.52 11.33
C THR A 559 4.90 4.26 10.58
N SER A 560 4.16 3.88 9.55
CA SER A 560 4.52 2.81 8.60
C SER A 560 5.32 3.31 7.39
N ALA A 561 5.57 4.64 7.31
CA ALA A 561 6.32 5.26 6.22
C ALA A 561 7.83 5.03 6.30
N LYS A 562 8.37 4.66 7.48
CA LYS A 562 9.82 4.52 7.74
C LYS A 562 10.23 3.04 7.77
N MET A 563 9.90 2.29 6.73
CA MET A 563 10.02 0.84 6.67
C MET A 563 10.90 0.40 5.49
N LEU A 564 11.71 -0.64 5.69
CA LEU A 564 12.30 -1.39 4.59
C LEU A 564 11.22 -2.28 3.98
N SER A 565 11.04 -2.19 2.66
CA SER A 565 10.12 -3.04 1.89
C SER A 565 10.89 -3.69 0.76
N ILE A 566 11.37 -4.91 1.00
CA ILE A 566 12.17 -5.69 0.07
C ILE A 566 11.27 -6.76 -0.55
N VAL A 567 11.39 -6.92 -1.86
CA VAL A 567 10.71 -7.95 -2.63
C VAL A 567 11.79 -8.79 -3.32
N PRO A 568 12.23 -9.89 -2.70
CA PRO A 568 13.09 -10.87 -3.35
C PRO A 568 12.30 -11.47 -4.52
N LEU A 569 12.73 -11.19 -5.75
CA LEU A 569 12.05 -11.65 -6.94
C LEU A 569 12.24 -13.16 -7.09
N LEU A 570 11.21 -13.84 -7.59
CA LEU A 570 11.21 -15.30 -7.78
C LEU A 570 12.38 -15.77 -8.66
N ALA A 571 12.81 -14.93 -9.61
CA ALA A 571 13.94 -15.20 -10.51
C ALA A 571 15.32 -15.00 -9.85
N GLY A 572 15.40 -14.44 -8.65
CA GLY A 572 16.64 -14.20 -7.90
C GLY A 572 17.06 -12.73 -7.78
N GLY A 573 16.47 -11.82 -8.56
CA GLY A 573 16.71 -10.39 -8.45
C GLY A 573 16.06 -9.74 -7.22
N GLY A 574 16.16 -8.42 -7.11
CA GLY A 574 15.61 -7.63 -6.01
C GLY A 574 14.78 -6.44 -6.49
N LEU A 575 13.61 -6.25 -5.88
CA LEU A 575 12.82 -5.03 -5.95
C LEU A 575 12.78 -4.40 -4.54
N PHE A 576 13.07 -3.10 -4.46
CA PHE A 576 13.19 -2.35 -3.22
C PHE A 576 12.21 -1.18 -3.24
N GLU A 577 11.08 -1.34 -2.55
CA GLU A 577 10.07 -0.30 -2.47
C GLU A 577 10.44 0.72 -1.39
N THR A 578 10.49 2.00 -1.76
CA THR A 578 10.89 3.08 -0.85
C THR A 578 9.77 3.49 0.10
N GLY A 579 8.53 3.07 -0.15
CA GLY A 579 7.39 3.33 0.73
C GLY A 579 6.11 2.70 0.20
N ALA A 580 5.13 2.50 1.08
CA ALA A 580 3.81 1.95 0.73
C ALA A 580 2.71 3.00 0.55
N GLY A 581 3.04 4.28 0.76
CA GLY A 581 2.09 5.39 0.57
C GLY A 581 1.88 5.78 -0.90
N GLY A 582 1.01 6.77 -1.13
CA GLY A 582 0.88 7.44 -2.42
C GLY A 582 1.97 8.48 -2.68
N SER A 583 1.86 9.21 -3.80
CA SER A 583 2.84 10.19 -4.28
C SER A 583 2.65 11.63 -3.76
N ALA A 584 1.74 11.81 -2.79
CA ALA A 584 1.55 13.02 -1.97
C ALA A 584 1.29 14.34 -2.74
N PRO A 585 0.11 14.52 -3.40
CA PRO A 585 -0.23 15.73 -4.16
C PRO A 585 -0.16 17.03 -3.36
N LYS A 586 -0.49 16.99 -2.07
CA LYS A 586 -0.41 18.17 -1.18
C LYS A 586 1.01 18.68 -0.95
N HIS A 587 2.03 17.86 -1.18
CA HIS A 587 3.43 18.28 -1.08
C HIS A 587 3.85 19.04 -2.33
N VAL A 588 3.36 18.62 -3.50
CA VAL A 588 3.54 19.35 -4.77
C VAL A 588 2.89 20.73 -4.69
N GLN A 589 1.66 20.82 -4.19
CA GLN A 589 0.97 22.10 -4.00
C GLN A 589 1.79 23.06 -3.15
N GLN A 590 2.36 22.59 -2.03
CA GLN A 590 3.22 23.43 -1.20
C GLN A 590 4.51 23.86 -1.94
N LEU A 591 5.14 22.97 -2.69
CA LEU A 591 6.30 23.36 -3.50
C LEU A 591 5.93 24.45 -4.51
N LEU A 592 4.81 24.31 -5.21
CA LEU A 592 4.37 25.28 -6.21
C LEU A 592 4.02 26.64 -5.60
N GLU A 593 3.42 26.65 -4.40
CA GLU A 593 2.99 27.87 -3.72
C GLU A 593 4.12 28.57 -2.96
N GLU A 594 4.99 27.80 -2.31
CA GLU A 594 5.94 28.28 -1.30
C GLU A 594 7.38 27.79 -1.50
N ASP A 595 7.69 27.08 -2.59
CA ASP A 595 8.99 26.45 -2.86
C ASP A 595 9.52 25.66 -1.65
N TYR A 596 8.65 24.85 -1.05
CA TYR A 596 8.96 24.01 0.09
C TYR A 596 8.44 22.58 -0.10
N LEU A 597 9.35 21.60 -0.19
CA LEU A 597 8.98 20.20 -0.36
C LEU A 597 9.13 19.43 0.95
N ARG A 598 8.02 19.13 1.64
CA ARG A 598 8.00 18.35 2.89
C ARG A 598 8.01 16.82 2.71
N TRP A 599 8.42 16.32 1.54
CA TRP A 599 8.54 14.89 1.27
C TRP A 599 9.74 14.29 2.01
N ASP A 600 9.53 13.23 2.78
CA ASP A 600 10.57 12.54 3.54
C ASP A 600 11.14 11.37 2.72
N SER A 601 12.36 11.54 2.20
CA SER A 601 13.07 10.56 1.37
C SER A 601 13.77 9.46 2.17
N LEU A 602 13.54 9.37 3.49
CA LEU A 602 14.16 8.35 4.33
C LEU A 602 13.95 6.91 3.81
N GLY A 603 12.78 6.61 3.25
CA GLY A 603 12.50 5.32 2.63
C GLY A 603 13.34 5.05 1.37
N GLU A 604 13.71 6.08 0.61
CA GLU A 604 14.62 5.99 -0.54
C GLU A 604 16.04 5.65 -0.07
N PHE A 605 16.47 6.19 1.07
CA PHE A 605 17.79 5.92 1.64
C PHE A 605 17.92 4.45 2.04
N PHE A 606 16.91 3.91 2.74
CA PHE A 606 16.89 2.51 3.13
C PHE A 606 16.80 1.54 1.94
N ALA A 607 15.98 1.87 0.94
CA ALA A 607 15.87 1.05 -0.26
C ALA A 607 17.19 1.05 -1.05
N LEU A 608 17.89 2.19 -1.12
CA LEU A 608 19.19 2.28 -1.77
C LEU A 608 20.27 1.46 -1.04
N ALA A 609 20.32 1.52 0.29
CA ALA A 609 21.26 0.70 1.07
C ALA A 609 21.01 -0.81 0.83
N ALA A 610 19.75 -1.25 0.89
CA ALA A 610 19.38 -2.64 0.61
C ALA A 610 19.66 -3.06 -0.85
N SER A 611 19.44 -2.14 -1.81
CA SER A 611 19.74 -2.36 -3.22
C SER A 611 21.25 -2.50 -3.48
N LEU A 612 22.09 -1.71 -2.81
CA LEU A 612 23.54 -1.79 -2.87
C LEU A 612 24.08 -3.08 -2.23
N GLU A 613 23.52 -3.49 -1.09
CA GLU A 613 23.84 -4.78 -0.45
C GLU A 613 23.49 -5.96 -1.37
N HIS A 614 22.31 -5.94 -1.98
CA HIS A 614 21.92 -6.95 -2.97
C HIS A 614 22.84 -6.95 -4.19
N TYR A 615 23.18 -5.77 -4.70
CA TYR A 615 24.14 -5.61 -5.81
C TYR A 615 25.50 -6.22 -5.47
N ALA A 616 26.02 -5.93 -4.27
CA ALA A 616 27.29 -6.46 -3.78
C ALA A 616 27.26 -7.99 -3.70
N GLY A 617 26.19 -8.56 -3.14
CA GLY A 617 26.00 -10.00 -3.04
C GLY A 617 25.86 -10.70 -4.39
N PHE A 618 25.15 -10.08 -5.35
CA PHE A 618 24.94 -10.64 -6.68
C PHE A 618 26.18 -10.57 -7.57
N THR A 619 26.88 -9.42 -7.57
CA THR A 619 28.02 -9.17 -8.46
C THR A 619 29.38 -9.50 -7.84
N GLY A 620 29.46 -9.63 -6.51
CA GLY A 620 30.72 -9.68 -5.77
C GLY A 620 31.42 -8.33 -5.64
N ASN A 621 30.74 -7.21 -5.92
CA ASN A 621 31.33 -5.87 -5.81
C ASN A 621 31.48 -5.44 -4.34
N ALA A 622 32.70 -5.58 -3.81
CA ALA A 622 33.02 -5.19 -2.43
C ALA A 622 32.85 -3.69 -2.17
N ARG A 623 33.05 -2.81 -3.16
CA ARG A 623 32.84 -1.36 -3.01
C ARG A 623 31.36 -1.03 -2.85
N ALA A 624 30.47 -1.75 -3.54
CA ALA A 624 29.03 -1.61 -3.35
C ALA A 624 28.61 -1.97 -1.91
N GLN A 625 29.25 -2.98 -1.29
CA GLN A 625 29.02 -3.28 0.14
C GLN A 625 29.47 -2.13 1.04
N VAL A 626 30.64 -1.53 0.78
CA VAL A 626 31.11 -0.36 1.54
C VAL A 626 30.12 0.80 1.39
N LEU A 627 29.59 1.04 0.19
CA LEU A 627 28.54 2.05 -0.03
C LEU A 627 27.28 1.76 0.79
N ALA A 628 26.82 0.51 0.84
CA ALA A 628 25.65 0.11 1.61
C ALA A 628 25.86 0.33 3.12
N ASP A 629 26.97 -0.18 3.67
CA ASP A 629 27.29 -0.10 5.10
C ASP A 629 27.41 1.36 5.58
N THR A 630 28.06 2.20 4.77
CA THR A 630 28.25 3.62 5.07
C THR A 630 26.97 4.44 4.90
N LEU A 631 26.08 4.07 3.96
CA LEU A 631 24.77 4.71 3.80
C LEU A 631 23.85 4.38 4.98
N ASP A 632 23.87 3.14 5.47
CA ASP A 632 23.14 2.74 6.67
C ASP A 632 23.63 3.49 7.92
N ALA A 633 24.94 3.61 8.09
CA ALA A 633 25.55 4.40 9.17
C ALA A 633 25.17 5.89 9.09
N ALA A 634 25.28 6.49 7.89
CA ALA A 634 24.90 7.87 7.62
C ALA A 634 23.42 8.14 7.90
N THR A 635 22.54 7.18 7.56
CA THR A 635 21.11 7.27 7.87
C THR A 635 20.85 7.20 9.38
N GLY A 636 21.66 6.45 10.13
CA GLY A 636 21.66 6.49 11.59
C GLY A 636 21.98 7.88 12.14
N THR A 637 23.07 8.48 11.69
CA THR A 637 23.49 9.85 12.07
C THR A 637 22.44 10.90 11.66
N PHE A 638 21.84 10.75 10.47
CA PHE A 638 20.76 11.58 9.97
C PHE A 638 19.55 11.62 10.92
N LEU A 639 19.14 10.45 11.43
CA LEU A 639 18.04 10.32 12.38
C LEU A 639 18.39 10.91 13.74
N GLU A 640 19.57 10.62 14.29
CA GLU A 640 19.99 11.14 15.59
C GLU A 640 20.08 12.68 15.61
N ASN A 641 20.47 13.28 14.47
CA ASN A 641 20.56 14.73 14.32
C ASN A 641 19.26 15.39 13.83
N ASP A 642 18.16 14.63 13.76
CA ASP A 642 16.82 15.09 13.34
C ASP A 642 16.83 15.88 12.02
N LYS A 643 17.50 15.32 10.99
CA LYS A 643 17.66 15.99 9.69
C LYS A 643 16.58 15.65 8.65
N SER A 644 15.46 15.08 9.10
CA SER A 644 14.25 14.93 8.27
C SER A 644 13.68 16.31 7.87
N PRO A 645 12.92 16.40 6.78
CA PRO A 645 12.26 17.64 6.38
C PRO A 645 11.35 18.17 7.48
N GLY A 646 11.48 19.46 7.80
CA GLY A 646 10.56 20.16 8.68
C GLY A 646 9.19 20.35 8.03
N ARG A 647 8.29 21.03 8.75
CA ARG A 647 6.92 21.31 8.28
C ARG A 647 6.61 22.79 8.11
N ALA A 648 7.61 23.66 8.21
CA ALA A 648 7.44 25.10 8.15
C ALA A 648 8.58 25.75 7.37
N LEU A 649 8.27 26.85 6.69
CA LEU A 649 9.26 27.68 6.02
C LEU A 649 10.36 28.13 7.00
N GLY A 650 11.58 28.29 6.47
CA GLY A 650 12.76 28.61 7.26
C GLY A 650 13.39 27.41 7.97
N THR A 651 12.81 26.22 7.85
CA THR A 651 13.43 24.94 8.24
C THR A 651 13.91 24.18 7.01
N ILE A 652 14.77 23.17 7.19
CA ILE A 652 15.20 22.34 6.07
C ILE A 652 14.02 21.57 5.49
N ASP A 653 13.93 21.51 4.17
CA ASP A 653 12.94 20.70 3.45
C ASP A 653 13.61 19.42 2.90
N ASN A 654 12.97 18.75 1.95
CA ASN A 654 13.50 17.57 1.27
C ASN A 654 14.94 17.77 0.73
N ARG A 655 15.22 18.92 0.08
CA ARG A 655 16.55 19.19 -0.50
C ARG A 655 17.61 19.34 0.58
N GLY A 656 17.26 20.01 1.69
CA GLY A 656 18.12 20.10 2.87
C GLY A 656 18.40 18.73 3.50
N SER A 657 17.40 17.85 3.52
CA SER A 657 17.59 16.47 4.01
C SER A 657 18.56 15.67 3.13
N HIS A 658 18.49 15.82 1.80
CA HIS A 658 19.43 15.17 0.87
C HIS A 658 20.86 15.66 1.05
N PHE A 659 21.05 16.97 1.26
CA PHE A 659 22.36 17.53 1.58
C PHE A 659 22.93 16.89 2.85
N TYR A 660 22.15 16.84 3.94
CA TYR A 660 22.64 16.25 5.19
C TYR A 660 22.95 14.76 5.06
N LEU A 661 22.14 14.00 4.33
CA LEU A 661 22.48 12.61 4.03
C LEU A 661 23.81 12.52 3.25
N ALA A 662 23.99 13.34 2.21
CA ALA A 662 25.21 13.35 1.41
C ALA A 662 26.45 13.70 2.25
N LEU A 663 26.32 14.68 3.16
CA LEU A 663 27.37 15.06 4.11
C LEU A 663 27.76 13.87 5.00
N TYR A 664 26.79 13.24 5.65
CA TYR A 664 27.07 12.11 6.56
C TYR A 664 27.60 10.90 5.78
N TRP A 665 27.07 10.63 4.59
CA TRP A 665 27.53 9.51 3.76
C TRP A 665 28.98 9.70 3.30
N ALA A 666 29.33 10.91 2.85
CA ALA A 666 30.72 11.24 2.50
C ALA A 666 31.65 11.13 3.72
N GLN A 667 31.20 11.53 4.91
CA GLN A 667 31.97 11.37 6.15
C GLN A 667 32.22 9.91 6.51
N GLU A 668 31.20 9.06 6.45
CA GLU A 668 31.33 7.62 6.71
C GLU A 668 32.24 6.95 5.65
N LEU A 669 32.10 7.34 4.38
CA LEU A 669 32.95 6.86 3.28
C LEU A 669 34.41 7.28 3.43
N ALA A 670 34.67 8.47 3.95
CA ALA A 670 36.03 8.96 4.23
C ALA A 670 36.67 8.30 5.46
N GLN A 671 35.87 7.84 6.43
CA GLN A 671 36.34 7.27 7.70
C GLN A 671 36.48 5.75 7.69
N GLN A 672 35.74 5.04 6.83
CA GLN A 672 35.82 3.58 6.74
C GLN A 672 37.23 3.11 6.34
N THR A 673 37.59 1.91 6.79
CA THR A 673 38.94 1.34 6.61
C THR A 673 38.96 0.09 5.70
N THR A 674 37.85 -0.22 5.05
CA THR A 674 37.67 -1.40 4.20
C THR A 674 38.23 -1.18 2.80
N ASP A 675 38.02 0.01 2.22
CA ASP A 675 38.56 0.41 0.91
C ASP A 675 39.26 1.78 1.01
N ALA A 676 40.59 1.78 1.03
CA ALA A 676 41.39 2.99 1.22
C ALA A 676 41.32 3.96 0.02
N ASP A 677 41.11 3.45 -1.20
CA ASP A 677 41.01 4.28 -2.39
C ASP A 677 39.68 5.05 -2.37
N LEU A 678 38.59 4.36 -2.02
CA LEU A 678 37.28 4.98 -1.85
C LEU A 678 37.30 6.04 -0.74
N ALA A 679 37.95 5.74 0.40
CA ALA A 679 38.14 6.72 1.47
C ALA A 679 38.92 7.96 0.99
N ALA A 680 39.97 7.78 0.19
CA ALA A 680 40.76 8.88 -0.35
C ALA A 680 39.97 9.76 -1.34
N VAL A 681 39.05 9.17 -2.12
CA VAL A 681 38.13 9.92 -3.00
C VAL A 681 37.16 10.76 -2.19
N PHE A 682 36.58 10.20 -1.11
CA PHE A 682 35.54 10.88 -0.33
C PHE A 682 36.07 11.83 0.75
N ALA A 683 37.32 11.71 1.18
CA ALA A 683 37.95 12.64 2.14
C ALA A 683 37.81 14.13 1.74
N PRO A 684 38.23 14.57 0.54
CA PRO A 684 38.08 15.97 0.13
C PRO A 684 36.60 16.38 -0.08
N VAL A 685 35.72 15.44 -0.42
CA VAL A 685 34.28 15.69 -0.56
C VAL A 685 33.65 15.95 0.81
N ALA A 686 33.94 15.10 1.79
CA ALA A 686 33.47 15.26 3.16
C ALA A 686 33.94 16.59 3.77
N GLU A 687 35.21 16.96 3.54
CA GLU A 687 35.75 18.25 3.96
C GLU A 687 35.04 19.42 3.27
N ALA A 688 34.82 19.34 1.95
CA ALA A 688 34.14 20.40 1.20
C ALA A 688 32.68 20.57 1.63
N LEU A 689 31.92 19.48 1.83
CA LEU A 689 30.53 19.53 2.30
C LEU A 689 30.45 20.10 3.72
N ALA A 690 31.35 19.69 4.62
CA ALA A 690 31.38 20.17 5.99
C ALA A 690 31.77 21.66 6.07
N ALA A 691 32.79 22.07 5.31
CA ALA A 691 33.26 23.46 5.29
C ALA A 691 32.23 24.43 4.71
N ASN A 692 31.34 23.95 3.83
CA ASN A 692 30.30 24.75 3.18
C ASN A 692 28.89 24.48 3.72
N GLU A 693 28.74 23.80 4.87
CA GLU A 693 27.42 23.45 5.42
C GLU A 693 26.50 24.67 5.53
N SER A 694 26.96 25.75 6.15
CA SER A 694 26.15 26.96 6.34
C SER A 694 25.77 27.60 5.00
N THR A 695 26.70 27.72 4.06
CA THR A 695 26.45 28.28 2.73
C THR A 695 25.40 27.47 1.97
N ILE A 696 25.53 26.13 1.96
CA ILE A 696 24.59 25.25 1.27
C ILE A 696 23.20 25.36 1.90
N VAL A 697 23.09 25.31 3.22
CA VAL A 697 21.80 25.44 3.91
C VAL A 697 21.17 26.82 3.65
N GLU A 698 21.95 27.91 3.67
CA GLU A 698 21.46 29.24 3.33
C GLU A 698 20.93 29.32 1.89
N GLU A 699 21.64 28.75 0.92
CA GLU A 699 21.20 28.68 -0.48
C GLU A 699 19.89 27.89 -0.64
N LEU A 700 19.75 26.77 0.09
CA LEU A 700 18.55 25.93 0.07
C LEU A 700 17.34 26.58 0.78
N LEU A 701 17.57 27.36 1.84
CA LEU A 701 16.52 28.09 2.55
C LEU A 701 16.08 29.35 1.80
N ALA A 702 17.00 30.02 1.08
CA ALA A 702 16.75 31.31 0.45
C ALA A 702 15.66 31.29 -0.64
N VAL A 703 15.41 30.14 -1.25
CA VAL A 703 14.37 29.99 -2.29
C VAL A 703 12.96 29.86 -1.71
N GLN A 704 12.84 29.41 -0.46
CA GLN A 704 11.55 29.15 0.20
C GLN A 704 10.69 30.43 0.35
N GLY A 705 9.39 30.23 0.47
CA GLY A 705 8.40 31.30 0.66
C GLY A 705 7.99 32.02 -0.63
N HIS A 706 8.38 31.50 -1.79
CA HIS A 706 8.06 32.05 -3.10
C HIS A 706 7.44 30.97 -4.00
N PRO A 707 6.53 31.31 -4.92
CA PRO A 707 6.02 30.34 -5.87
C PRO A 707 7.10 29.76 -6.78
N ALA A 708 7.06 28.45 -7.00
CA ALA A 708 7.93 27.74 -7.93
C ALA A 708 7.15 27.29 -9.17
N ASP A 709 7.76 27.40 -10.35
CA ASP A 709 7.21 26.90 -11.60
C ASP A 709 8.00 25.69 -12.08
N ILE A 710 7.28 24.59 -12.33
CA ILE A 710 7.84 23.33 -12.85
C ILE A 710 7.31 22.99 -14.26
N GLY A 711 6.54 23.87 -14.90
CA GLY A 711 6.11 23.72 -16.29
C GLY A 711 5.06 22.64 -16.57
N GLY A 712 4.39 22.12 -15.54
CA GLY A 712 3.37 21.06 -15.64
C GLY A 712 3.05 20.46 -14.28
N TYR A 713 2.25 19.40 -14.23
CA TYR A 713 1.97 18.64 -13.01
C TYR A 713 2.24 17.15 -13.22
N TYR A 714 1.55 16.52 -14.17
CA TYR A 714 1.75 15.11 -14.52
C TYR A 714 2.93 14.90 -15.47
N ARG A 715 3.28 15.91 -16.26
CA ARG A 715 4.45 15.93 -17.14
C ARG A 715 5.17 17.28 -17.00
N PRO A 716 5.87 17.52 -15.88
CA PRO A 716 6.59 18.76 -15.67
C PRO A 716 7.79 18.89 -16.62
N ASP A 717 8.24 20.13 -16.85
CA ASP A 717 9.45 20.42 -17.62
C ASP A 717 10.70 20.04 -16.80
N SER A 718 11.55 19.18 -17.36
CA SER A 718 12.70 18.64 -16.64
C SER A 718 13.73 19.71 -16.25
N ALA A 719 13.92 20.75 -17.07
CA ALA A 719 14.88 21.81 -16.80
C ALA A 719 14.37 22.75 -15.70
N LEU A 720 13.08 23.05 -15.68
CA LEU A 720 12.45 23.81 -14.59
C LEU A 720 12.49 23.03 -13.27
N VAL A 721 12.15 21.73 -13.30
CA VAL A 721 12.26 20.86 -12.12
C VAL A 721 13.69 20.81 -11.60
N GLU A 722 14.69 20.64 -12.47
CA GLU A 722 16.10 20.62 -12.06
C GLU A 722 16.49 21.93 -11.36
N LYS A 723 16.10 23.07 -11.92
CA LYS A 723 16.38 24.39 -11.33
C LYS A 723 15.75 24.57 -9.96
N VAL A 724 14.50 24.12 -9.77
CA VAL A 724 13.79 24.19 -8.48
C VAL A 724 14.38 23.20 -7.47
N MET A 725 14.71 21.99 -7.91
CA MET A 725 15.14 20.90 -7.01
C MET A 725 16.63 20.90 -6.69
N ARG A 726 17.45 21.66 -7.44
CA ARG A 726 18.90 21.81 -7.22
C ARG A 726 19.34 23.29 -7.15
N PRO A 727 18.79 24.12 -6.25
CA PRO A 727 19.05 25.56 -6.26
C PRO A 727 20.42 25.95 -5.68
N SER A 728 21.06 25.06 -4.90
CA SER A 728 22.39 25.30 -4.31
C SER A 728 23.50 25.07 -5.34
N ALA A 729 24.06 26.15 -5.86
CA ALA A 729 25.22 26.09 -6.76
C ALA A 729 26.45 25.48 -6.07
N THR A 730 26.61 25.74 -4.77
CA THR A 730 27.73 25.21 -3.98
C THR A 730 27.64 23.68 -3.85
N LEU A 731 26.47 23.14 -3.51
CA LEU A 731 26.25 21.70 -3.44
C LEU A 731 26.44 21.04 -4.81
N ASN A 732 25.84 21.62 -5.86
CA ASN A 732 25.96 21.09 -7.22
C ASN A 732 27.41 21.03 -7.68
N GLY A 733 28.21 22.07 -7.42
CA GLY A 733 29.63 22.09 -7.77
C GLY A 733 30.44 20.97 -7.11
N ILE A 734 30.11 20.60 -5.87
CA ILE A 734 30.77 19.49 -5.15
C ILE A 734 30.32 18.14 -5.73
N VAL A 735 29.03 17.95 -5.97
CA VAL A 735 28.46 16.69 -6.51
C VAL A 735 28.91 16.45 -7.94
N ASP A 736 28.95 17.49 -8.79
CA ASP A 736 29.34 17.35 -10.19
C ASP A 736 30.85 17.10 -10.34
N ALA A 737 31.67 17.51 -9.36
CA ALA A 737 33.11 17.20 -9.33
C ALA A 737 33.42 15.71 -9.05
N LEU A 738 32.44 14.94 -8.59
CA LEU A 738 32.52 13.49 -8.38
C LEU A 738 32.14 12.68 -9.64
N ARG A 739 31.60 13.31 -10.68
CA ARG A 739 31.05 12.61 -11.86
C ARG A 739 32.07 12.34 -12.95
#